data_AF-B2AF34-F1
#
_entry.id   AF-B2AF34-F1
#
_cell.length_a   1.000
_cell.length_b   1.000
_cell.length_c   1.000
_cell.angle_alpha   90.00
_cell.angle_beta   90.00
_cell.angle_gamma   90.00
#
_symmetry.space_group_name_H-M   'P 1'
#
loop_
_entity.id
_entity.type
_entity.pdbx_description
1 polymer ?
#
loop_
_entity_poly.entity_id
_entity_poly.type
_entity_poly.pdbx_seq_one_letter_code
_entity_poly.pdbx_strand_id
1 'polypeptide(L)'
;MSNAVNRIRGALAPPRKGETFELRAGLVSQYAHERKEAIQKTIMAMTLGKDVSALFPDVLKNIATSDLDQKKLVYLYLMNYAKSHPDLCILAVNTFVQDSEDPNPLIRALAIRTMGCVRVDKMVDYMEEPLRKTLRDESPYVRKTAAICVAKLFDLNPTMCIENGFLETLQELIGDPNPMVVANSVQALSEISETAPETRALIITPATLKKLLMALNECTEWGRVTILTTLADYPASDVKESEHICERVTPQFQHVNPSVVLAAVKVVFIHMRMLSPELVRQYLKKMAPPLVTLVSSAPEVQYVALRNIDLLLQAKPDILSKELRVFFCKYNDPPYVKLQKLEIMVRIANEKNYEQLLSELKEYALEVDMDFVKRAVKAIGQVAIKIEAASEKCVAALQDLISTKVNYVVQEVIVVIKDILRKYPGYEGVIPTLCKYIDELDEPTARGSLIWIVGEYAEKINNADEILSGFVDVFEEEFTQTQLQILTAVVKLFLKKPSNNQGLVQKVLQVATGDSDNPDIRDRAYIYWRLLSGDLDVAKVCFNIILSQKPAITTTVTSLPLVLLEQLLSELSTLASVYHKPPESFVGKGRYGAEAIQRAAIQEQRQNLAENPIAASVAAAASNGTAGGSQNNIENLLDIDFDGAAPAAESTPDRVASPMSPSGPSAPPPSGGMADIMGLFDAPPPTTTSPGPGAAPGMGGGMNDLMSGFAGMDLSGNSAPPPPGQQLGHKPVEQKATSGSDDLLGLF
;
A
#
# COMPACT_ATOMS: atom_id res chain seq x y z
N MET A 1 56.10 -32.42 -22.89
CA MET A 1 55.10 -31.76 -22.00
C MET A 1 54.79 -30.31 -22.42
N SER A 2 55.77 -29.40 -22.59
CA SER A 2 55.54 -27.95 -22.86
C SER A 2 54.38 -27.62 -23.84
N ASN A 3 54.36 -28.20 -25.05
CA ASN A 3 53.30 -27.93 -26.04
C ASN A 3 51.88 -28.37 -25.61
N ALA A 4 51.74 -29.31 -24.68
CA ALA A 4 50.43 -29.68 -24.12
C ALA A 4 49.93 -28.62 -23.13
N VAL A 5 50.81 -28.12 -22.25
CA VAL A 5 50.48 -27.06 -21.29
C VAL A 5 50.06 -25.77 -22.02
N ASN A 6 50.77 -25.39 -23.08
CA ASN A 6 50.40 -24.22 -23.89
C ASN A 6 49.08 -24.41 -24.66
N ARG A 7 48.75 -25.62 -25.13
CA ARG A 7 47.44 -25.92 -25.72
C ARG A 7 46.31 -25.87 -24.70
N ILE A 8 46.51 -26.36 -23.48
CA ILE A 8 45.51 -26.29 -22.40
C ILE A 8 45.27 -24.84 -21.97
N ARG A 9 46.34 -24.02 -21.84
CA ARG A 9 46.21 -22.57 -21.62
C ARG A 9 45.47 -21.85 -22.77
N GLY A 10 45.64 -22.32 -24.00
CA GLY A 10 44.91 -21.81 -25.17
C GLY A 10 43.43 -22.23 -25.23
N ALA A 11 43.09 -23.41 -24.71
CA ALA A 11 41.71 -23.92 -24.66
C ALA A 11 40.87 -23.30 -23.53
N LEU A 12 41.52 -22.80 -22.47
CA LEU A 12 40.90 -22.02 -21.39
C LEU A 12 40.86 -20.50 -21.68
N ALA A 13 41.32 -20.05 -22.86
CA ALA A 13 41.15 -18.67 -23.28
C ALA A 13 39.71 -18.46 -23.81
N PRO A 14 39.05 -17.32 -23.49
CA PRO A 14 37.71 -17.05 -23.99
C PRO A 14 37.68 -17.01 -25.54
N PRO A 15 36.55 -17.41 -26.16
CA PRO A 15 36.48 -17.60 -27.61
C PRO A 15 36.78 -16.30 -28.37
N ARG A 16 37.66 -16.37 -29.37
CA ARG A 16 38.10 -15.23 -30.21
C ARG A 16 37.07 -14.78 -31.26
N LYS A 17 35.80 -15.13 -31.07
CA LYS A 17 34.64 -14.70 -31.86
C LYS A 17 33.42 -14.68 -30.96
N GLY A 18 32.65 -13.60 -31.06
CA GLY A 18 31.49 -13.34 -30.21
C GLY A 18 31.38 -11.85 -29.88
N GLU A 19 30.16 -11.39 -29.62
CA GLU A 19 29.81 -9.99 -29.36
C GLU A 19 30.71 -9.34 -28.29
N THR A 20 30.98 -10.04 -27.19
CA THR A 20 31.88 -9.56 -26.13
C THR A 20 33.36 -9.47 -26.54
N PHE A 21 33.82 -10.29 -27.49
CA PHE A 21 35.19 -10.19 -28.01
C PHE A 21 35.33 -9.00 -28.97
N GLU A 22 34.31 -8.72 -29.79
CA GLU A 22 34.26 -7.56 -30.68
C GLU A 22 34.12 -6.25 -29.89
N LEU A 23 33.30 -6.24 -28.83
CA LEU A 23 33.25 -5.12 -27.88
C LEU A 23 34.60 -4.88 -27.20
N ARG A 24 35.29 -5.93 -26.71
CA ARG A 24 36.66 -5.81 -26.17
C ARG A 24 37.64 -5.22 -27.18
N ALA A 25 37.57 -5.66 -28.44
CA ALA A 25 38.43 -5.13 -29.50
C ALA A 25 38.19 -3.63 -29.73
N GLY A 26 36.92 -3.20 -29.80
CA GLY A 26 36.56 -1.79 -29.92
C GLY A 26 36.96 -0.95 -28.70
N LEU A 27 36.77 -1.46 -27.47
CA LEU A 27 37.17 -0.78 -26.23
C LEU A 27 38.69 -0.53 -26.12
N VAL A 28 39.49 -1.37 -26.76
CA VAL A 28 40.98 -1.31 -26.76
C VAL A 28 41.52 -0.70 -28.08
N SER A 29 40.64 -0.26 -28.99
CA SER A 29 41.06 0.37 -30.25
C SER A 29 41.87 1.67 -30.03
N GLN A 30 42.80 1.96 -30.94
CA GLN A 30 43.56 3.21 -30.92
C GLN A 30 42.69 4.43 -31.25
N TYR A 31 41.61 4.26 -32.02
CA TYR A 31 40.73 5.35 -32.46
C TYR A 31 39.70 5.72 -31.38
N ALA A 32 39.66 6.99 -30.97
CA ALA A 32 38.76 7.48 -29.92
C ALA A 32 37.27 7.31 -30.27
N HIS A 33 36.91 7.45 -31.56
CA HIS A 33 35.53 7.25 -32.03
C HIS A 33 35.07 5.79 -31.82
N GLU A 34 35.89 4.81 -32.22
CA GLU A 34 35.61 3.39 -32.05
C GLU A 34 35.49 3.01 -30.57
N ARG A 35 36.33 3.60 -29.69
CA ARG A 35 36.19 3.41 -28.23
C ARG A 35 34.88 3.99 -27.69
N LYS A 36 34.46 5.19 -28.14
CA LYS A 36 33.16 5.80 -27.74
C LYS A 36 31.98 4.94 -28.19
N GLU A 37 32.01 4.44 -29.43
CA GLU A 37 31.00 3.56 -29.99
C GLU A 37 30.96 2.19 -29.27
N ALA A 38 32.12 1.60 -28.94
CA ALA A 38 32.21 0.35 -28.20
C ALA A 38 31.69 0.48 -26.76
N ILE A 39 31.92 1.62 -26.10
CA ILE A 39 31.33 1.93 -24.78
C ILE A 39 29.80 2.06 -24.89
N GLN A 40 29.30 2.77 -25.91
CA GLN A 40 27.85 2.88 -26.16
C GLN A 40 27.20 1.51 -26.42
N LYS A 41 27.81 0.65 -27.25
CA LYS A 41 27.34 -0.73 -27.50
C LYS A 41 27.42 -1.61 -26.25
N THR A 42 28.46 -1.46 -25.43
CA THR A 42 28.58 -2.16 -24.13
C THR A 42 27.44 -1.77 -23.17
N ILE A 43 27.08 -0.49 -23.13
CA ILE A 43 25.99 0.01 -22.29
C ILE A 43 24.62 -0.36 -22.87
N MET A 44 24.47 -0.43 -24.19
CA MET A 44 23.27 -1.00 -24.82
C MET A 44 23.08 -2.48 -24.42
N ALA A 45 24.15 -3.28 -24.44
CA ALA A 45 24.12 -4.67 -23.98
C ALA A 45 23.76 -4.78 -22.48
N MET A 46 24.29 -3.89 -21.63
CA MET A 46 23.93 -3.79 -20.21
C MET A 46 22.44 -3.43 -20.01
N THR A 47 21.90 -2.48 -20.77
CA THR A 47 20.46 -2.11 -20.74
C THR A 47 19.56 -3.25 -21.22
N LEU A 48 20.06 -4.12 -22.12
CA LEU A 48 19.40 -5.36 -22.53
C LEU A 48 19.58 -6.52 -21.53
N GLY A 49 20.20 -6.28 -20.37
CA GLY A 49 20.43 -7.30 -19.33
C GLY A 49 21.48 -8.35 -19.68
N LYS A 50 22.29 -8.16 -20.74
CA LYS A 50 23.41 -9.05 -21.05
C LYS A 50 24.54 -8.82 -20.06
N ASP A 51 25.16 -9.90 -19.56
CA ASP A 51 26.34 -9.76 -18.72
C ASP A 51 27.55 -9.26 -19.54
N VAL A 52 27.99 -8.04 -19.21
CA VAL A 52 29.20 -7.41 -19.74
C VAL A 52 30.25 -7.15 -18.64
N SER A 53 30.15 -7.82 -17.48
CA SER A 53 31.13 -7.77 -16.38
C SER A 53 32.56 -8.09 -16.85
N ALA A 54 32.71 -9.07 -17.74
CA ALA A 54 34.00 -9.48 -18.31
C ALA A 54 34.73 -8.36 -19.09
N LEU A 55 34.06 -7.25 -19.44
CA LEU A 55 34.66 -6.09 -20.09
C LEU A 55 35.18 -5.03 -19.10
N PHE A 56 34.98 -5.22 -17.80
CA PHE A 56 35.28 -4.21 -16.77
C PHE A 56 36.71 -3.66 -16.82
N PRO A 57 37.78 -4.47 -16.97
CA PRO A 57 39.14 -3.94 -17.08
C PRO A 57 39.39 -3.13 -18.36
N ASP A 58 38.59 -3.33 -19.41
CA ASP A 58 38.75 -2.69 -20.72
C ASP A 58 37.90 -1.41 -20.83
N VAL A 59 36.74 -1.38 -20.18
CA VAL A 59 35.98 -0.13 -19.95
C VAL A 59 36.74 0.78 -18.97
N LEU A 60 37.33 0.23 -17.90
CA LEU A 60 38.05 1.02 -16.90
C LEU A 60 39.29 1.74 -17.45
N LYS A 61 40.01 1.16 -18.43
CA LYS A 61 41.11 1.86 -19.15
C LYS A 61 40.67 3.15 -19.83
N ASN A 62 39.37 3.31 -20.10
CA ASN A 62 38.80 4.48 -20.77
C ASN A 62 38.25 5.55 -19.80
N ILE A 63 38.46 5.39 -18.48
CA ILE A 63 38.00 6.37 -17.48
C ILE A 63 38.72 7.73 -17.59
N ALA A 64 40.03 7.69 -17.87
CA ALA A 64 40.88 8.88 -18.04
C ALA A 64 40.71 9.49 -19.45
N THR A 65 39.52 10.01 -19.72
CA THR A 65 39.16 10.73 -20.96
C THR A 65 38.76 12.17 -20.68
N SER A 66 38.96 13.06 -21.65
CA SER A 66 38.50 14.46 -21.62
C SER A 66 37.10 14.65 -22.20
N ASP A 67 36.55 13.64 -22.90
CA ASP A 67 35.18 13.68 -23.40
C ASP A 67 34.18 13.41 -22.26
N LEU A 68 33.44 14.46 -21.88
CA LEU A 68 32.41 14.42 -20.85
C LEU A 68 31.36 13.33 -21.09
N ASP A 69 30.99 13.04 -22.34
CA ASP A 69 29.99 12.01 -22.64
C ASP A 69 30.55 10.61 -22.49
N GLN A 70 31.78 10.38 -22.97
CA GLN A 70 32.48 9.12 -22.73
C GLN A 70 32.67 8.88 -21.22
N LYS A 71 33.02 9.92 -20.45
CA LYS A 71 33.17 9.86 -18.99
C LYS A 71 31.86 9.52 -18.27
N LYS A 72 30.74 10.18 -18.61
CA LYS A 72 29.39 9.83 -18.09
C LYS A 72 29.06 8.35 -18.31
N LEU A 73 29.36 7.85 -19.51
CA LEU A 73 29.08 6.46 -19.89
C LEU A 73 29.94 5.46 -19.10
N VAL A 74 31.25 5.69 -18.99
CA VAL A 74 32.16 4.86 -18.18
C VAL A 74 31.74 4.86 -16.70
N TYR A 75 31.35 6.03 -16.16
CA TYR A 75 30.87 6.15 -14.78
C TYR A 75 29.54 5.40 -14.55
N LEU A 76 28.61 5.44 -15.50
CA LEU A 76 27.36 4.68 -15.43
C LEU A 76 27.62 3.17 -15.38
N TYR A 77 28.52 2.67 -16.24
CA TYR A 77 28.96 1.28 -16.22
C TYR A 77 29.61 0.92 -14.87
N LEU A 78 30.47 1.79 -14.34
CA LEU A 78 31.15 1.55 -13.06
C LEU A 78 30.17 1.47 -11.89
N MET A 79 29.18 2.37 -11.79
CA MET A 79 28.18 2.34 -10.71
C MET A 79 27.40 1.03 -10.64
N ASN A 80 27.13 0.41 -11.80
CA ASN A 80 26.41 -0.86 -11.86
C ASN A 80 27.31 -2.07 -11.52
N TYR A 81 28.53 -2.12 -12.06
CA TYR A 81 29.41 -3.29 -11.92
C TYR A 81 30.40 -3.24 -10.75
N ALA A 82 30.53 -2.11 -10.03
CA ALA A 82 31.51 -1.97 -8.95
C ALA A 82 31.34 -3.01 -7.82
N LYS A 83 30.09 -3.36 -7.49
CA LYS A 83 29.79 -4.40 -6.49
C LYS A 83 30.29 -5.79 -6.89
N SER A 84 30.45 -6.06 -8.19
CA SER A 84 30.93 -7.34 -8.71
C SER A 84 32.45 -7.44 -8.71
N HIS A 85 33.17 -6.32 -8.81
CA HIS A 85 34.63 -6.27 -8.97
C HIS A 85 35.30 -5.19 -8.08
N PRO A 86 35.10 -5.22 -6.74
CA PRO A 86 35.52 -4.16 -5.83
C PRO A 86 37.03 -3.89 -5.86
N ASP A 87 37.88 -4.92 -6.00
CA ASP A 87 39.33 -4.75 -6.05
C ASP A 87 39.84 -4.05 -7.33
N LEU A 88 39.09 -4.15 -8.44
CA LEU A 88 39.40 -3.41 -9.67
C LEU A 88 38.92 -1.96 -9.60
N CYS A 89 37.89 -1.65 -8.81
CA CYS A 89 37.44 -0.27 -8.58
C CYS A 89 38.52 0.61 -7.94
N ILE A 90 39.44 0.04 -7.16
CA ILE A 90 40.56 0.76 -6.53
C ILE A 90 41.42 1.47 -7.59
N LEU A 91 41.56 0.90 -8.79
CA LEU A 91 42.31 1.52 -9.90
C LEU A 91 41.62 2.78 -10.45
N ALA A 92 40.31 2.94 -10.24
CA ALA A 92 39.57 4.14 -10.62
C ALA A 92 39.80 5.33 -9.66
N VAL A 93 40.18 5.07 -8.41
CA VAL A 93 40.28 6.07 -7.33
C VAL A 93 41.19 7.24 -7.72
N ASN A 94 42.36 6.96 -8.30
CA ASN A 94 43.29 8.01 -8.73
C ASN A 94 42.68 8.94 -9.79
N THR A 95 41.90 8.41 -10.73
CA THR A 95 41.19 9.25 -11.72
C THR A 95 39.99 9.97 -11.08
N PHE A 96 39.29 9.37 -10.12
CA PHE A 96 38.22 10.05 -9.38
C PHE A 96 38.73 11.25 -8.55
N VAL A 97 39.90 11.12 -7.91
CA VAL A 97 40.55 12.24 -7.20
C VAL A 97 40.93 13.34 -8.19
N GLN A 98 41.58 13.00 -9.30
CA GLN A 98 41.94 13.96 -10.37
C GLN A 98 40.69 14.67 -10.95
N ASP A 99 39.64 13.92 -11.25
CA ASP A 99 38.38 14.47 -11.78
C ASP A 99 37.60 15.27 -10.73
N SER A 100 37.86 15.09 -9.43
CA SER A 100 37.33 15.95 -8.37
C SER A 100 38.02 17.32 -8.29
N GLU A 101 39.17 17.49 -8.95
CA GLU A 101 39.94 18.74 -9.04
C GLU A 101 39.93 19.36 -10.45
N ASP A 102 39.23 18.75 -11.41
CA ASP A 102 39.13 19.22 -12.80
C ASP A 102 38.53 20.65 -12.89
N PRO A 103 39.01 21.54 -13.79
CA PRO A 103 38.48 22.90 -13.92
C PRO A 103 36.97 22.99 -14.18
N ASN A 104 36.36 21.98 -14.79
CA ASN A 104 34.94 21.94 -15.11
C ASN A 104 34.10 21.45 -13.90
N PRO A 105 33.23 22.29 -13.30
CA PRO A 105 32.41 21.89 -12.15
C PRO A 105 31.43 20.75 -12.48
N LEU A 106 31.10 20.51 -13.75
CA LEU A 106 30.31 19.34 -14.16
C LEU A 106 31.09 18.04 -14.02
N ILE A 107 32.41 18.05 -14.19
CA ILE A 107 33.27 16.86 -14.00
C ILE A 107 33.49 16.63 -12.50
N ARG A 108 33.82 17.67 -11.71
CA ARG A 108 33.96 17.57 -10.25
C ARG A 108 32.72 17.01 -9.55
N ALA A 109 31.55 17.59 -9.83
CA ALA A 109 30.29 17.12 -9.28
C ALA A 109 29.93 15.70 -9.75
N LEU A 110 30.23 15.35 -11.00
CA LEU A 110 30.01 14.01 -11.54
C LEU A 110 30.91 12.97 -10.86
N ALA A 111 32.18 13.29 -10.60
CA ALA A 111 33.12 12.42 -9.88
C ALA A 111 32.65 12.14 -8.45
N ILE A 112 32.36 13.18 -7.65
CA ILE A 112 31.86 13.03 -6.28
C ILE A 112 30.55 12.24 -6.24
N ARG A 113 29.58 12.57 -7.11
CA ARG A 113 28.30 11.84 -7.18
C ARG A 113 28.47 10.36 -7.52
N THR A 114 29.45 10.01 -8.36
CA THR A 114 29.74 8.63 -8.73
C THR A 114 30.52 7.90 -7.63
N MET A 115 31.51 8.53 -6.99
CA MET A 115 32.19 7.96 -5.82
C MET A 115 31.18 7.58 -4.72
N GLY A 116 30.30 8.52 -4.34
CA GLY A 116 29.25 8.26 -3.34
C GLY A 116 28.17 7.26 -3.77
N CYS A 117 28.12 6.81 -5.03
CA CYS A 117 27.27 5.71 -5.47
C CYS A 117 27.98 4.34 -5.40
N VAL A 118 29.32 4.31 -5.34
CA VAL A 118 30.09 3.07 -5.29
C VAL A 118 30.18 2.59 -3.84
N ARG A 119 29.20 1.77 -3.44
CA ARG A 119 29.19 1.07 -2.15
C ARG A 119 30.27 -0.02 -2.10
N VAL A 120 31.53 0.39 -1.89
CA VAL A 120 32.72 -0.45 -1.68
C VAL A 120 33.54 0.17 -0.56
N ASP A 121 33.65 -0.50 0.58
CA ASP A 121 34.21 0.05 1.83
C ASP A 121 35.64 0.58 1.63
N LYS A 122 36.48 -0.16 0.89
CA LYS A 122 37.86 0.24 0.53
C LYS A 122 37.97 1.55 -0.28
N MET A 123 36.87 2.10 -0.79
CA MET A 123 36.85 3.40 -1.49
C MET A 123 36.42 4.56 -0.61
N VAL A 124 35.83 4.29 0.57
CA VAL A 124 35.39 5.33 1.51
C VAL A 124 36.57 6.16 2.00
N ASP A 125 37.66 5.51 2.42
CA ASP A 125 38.86 6.16 2.96
C ASP A 125 39.48 7.18 1.98
N TYR A 126 39.40 6.91 0.68
CA TYR A 126 39.94 7.80 -0.38
C TYR A 126 38.97 8.91 -0.81
N MET A 127 37.71 8.88 -0.36
CA MET A 127 36.71 9.89 -0.69
C MET A 127 36.76 11.11 0.24
N GLU A 128 37.40 11.01 1.42
CA GLU A 128 37.40 12.07 2.43
C GLU A 128 37.95 13.41 1.90
N GLU A 129 39.19 13.44 1.40
CA GLU A 129 39.83 14.67 0.95
C GLU A 129 39.11 15.29 -0.28
N PRO A 130 38.72 14.53 -1.33
CA PRO A 130 37.85 15.01 -2.40
C PRO A 130 36.53 15.61 -1.89
N LEU A 131 35.85 14.96 -0.94
CA LEU A 131 34.59 15.44 -0.39
C LEU A 131 34.78 16.72 0.42
N ARG A 132 35.82 16.78 1.26
CA ARG A 132 36.18 17.95 2.08
C ARG A 132 36.53 19.17 1.22
N LYS A 133 37.20 18.98 0.08
CA LYS A 133 37.44 20.03 -0.93
C LYS A 133 36.14 20.48 -1.60
N THR A 134 35.34 19.54 -2.10
CA THR A 134 34.15 19.84 -2.92
C THR A 134 32.94 20.36 -2.14
N LEU A 135 32.87 20.13 -0.81
CA LEU A 135 31.95 20.85 0.08
C LEU A 135 32.25 22.37 0.15
N ARG A 136 33.49 22.78 -0.12
CA ARG A 136 33.96 24.18 -0.11
C ARG A 136 34.26 24.73 -1.51
N ASP A 137 33.79 24.06 -2.56
CA ASP A 137 33.94 24.48 -3.97
C ASP A 137 33.28 25.84 -4.24
N GLU A 138 33.82 26.64 -5.15
CA GLU A 138 33.22 27.92 -5.57
C GLU A 138 31.83 27.73 -6.20
N SER A 139 31.62 26.62 -6.92
CA SER A 139 30.41 26.31 -7.67
C SER A 139 29.29 25.73 -6.80
N PRO A 140 28.11 26.37 -6.73
CA PRO A 140 26.94 25.81 -6.03
C PRO A 140 26.48 24.46 -6.60
N TYR A 141 26.80 24.14 -7.87
CA TYR A 141 26.48 22.84 -8.46
C TYR A 141 27.32 21.71 -7.85
N VAL A 142 28.57 21.99 -7.50
CA VAL A 142 29.46 21.05 -6.81
C VAL A 142 29.05 20.94 -5.34
N ARG A 143 28.91 22.06 -4.61
CA ARG A 143 28.53 22.06 -3.18
C ARG A 143 27.22 21.31 -2.90
N LYS A 144 26.16 21.56 -3.69
CA LYS A 144 24.87 20.85 -3.52
C LYS A 144 24.95 19.34 -3.83
N THR A 145 25.95 18.92 -4.59
CA THR A 145 26.18 17.51 -4.95
C THR A 145 27.02 16.82 -3.90
N ALA A 146 28.03 17.51 -3.35
CA ALA A 146 28.80 17.08 -2.19
C ALA A 146 27.90 16.93 -0.94
N ALA A 147 26.95 17.83 -0.71
CA ALA A 147 25.96 17.73 0.38
C ALA A 147 25.19 16.39 0.37
N ILE A 148 24.66 15.98 -0.80
CA ILE A 148 24.01 14.66 -0.95
C ILE A 148 25.02 13.50 -0.80
N CYS A 149 26.28 13.71 -1.18
CA CYS A 149 27.33 12.71 -1.02
C CYS A 149 27.67 12.45 0.47
N VAL A 150 27.52 13.43 1.36
CA VAL A 150 27.68 13.24 2.82
C VAL A 150 26.61 12.30 3.37
N ALA A 151 25.34 12.43 2.97
CA ALA A 151 24.29 11.48 3.38
C ALA A 151 24.58 10.04 2.90
N LYS A 152 25.03 9.88 1.65
CA LYS A 152 25.43 8.56 1.11
C LYS A 152 26.67 7.97 1.80
N LEU A 153 27.60 8.82 2.24
CA LEU A 153 28.73 8.38 3.05
C LEU A 153 28.28 7.97 4.45
N PHE A 154 27.30 8.65 5.03
CA PHE A 154 26.73 8.30 6.33
C PHE A 154 25.99 6.94 6.30
N ASP A 155 25.25 6.64 5.21
CA ASP A 155 24.65 5.31 4.94
C ASP A 155 25.68 4.17 4.81
N LEU A 156 26.95 4.50 4.51
CA LEU A 156 28.05 3.53 4.44
C LEU A 156 28.87 3.42 5.73
N ASN A 157 29.24 4.54 6.34
CA ASN A 157 30.07 4.59 7.55
C ASN A 157 29.75 5.85 8.40
N PRO A 158 28.79 5.75 9.35
CA PRO A 158 28.44 6.87 10.22
C PRO A 158 29.61 7.40 11.05
N THR A 159 30.47 6.51 11.57
CA THR A 159 31.61 6.85 12.42
C THR A 159 32.59 7.76 11.70
N MET A 160 32.99 7.40 10.49
CA MET A 160 33.95 8.15 9.68
C MET A 160 33.39 9.50 9.22
N CYS A 161 32.06 9.63 9.10
CA CYS A 161 31.37 10.92 8.90
C CYS A 161 31.49 11.87 10.11
N ILE A 162 31.37 11.32 11.32
CA ILE A 162 31.40 12.07 12.59
C ILE A 162 32.83 12.47 12.95
N GLU A 163 33.79 11.53 12.92
CA GLU A 163 35.20 11.79 13.26
C GLU A 163 35.83 12.86 12.38
N ASN A 164 35.41 12.96 11.11
CA ASN A 164 35.92 13.93 10.14
C ASN A 164 35.20 15.28 10.12
N GLY A 165 34.17 15.51 10.95
CA GLY A 165 33.47 16.79 11.03
C GLY A 165 32.63 17.14 9.80
N PHE A 166 32.11 16.14 9.08
CA PHE A 166 31.29 16.38 7.89
C PHE A 166 29.87 16.87 8.23
N LEU A 167 29.35 16.53 9.42
CA LEU A 167 28.02 16.96 9.85
C LEU A 167 27.99 18.47 10.16
N GLU A 168 29.01 18.98 10.85
CA GLU A 168 29.20 20.40 11.14
C GLU A 168 29.36 21.20 9.83
N THR A 169 30.16 20.69 8.90
CA THR A 169 30.32 21.28 7.56
C THR A 169 28.98 21.33 6.80
N LEU A 170 28.14 20.31 6.95
CA LEU A 170 26.82 20.24 6.32
C LEU A 170 25.79 21.17 7.02
N GLN A 171 25.90 21.39 8.34
CA GLN A 171 25.14 22.41 9.06
C GLN A 171 25.55 23.83 8.64
N GLU A 172 26.84 24.09 8.42
CA GLU A 172 27.33 25.36 7.87
C GLU A 172 26.74 25.66 6.47
N LEU A 173 26.54 24.63 5.63
CA LEU A 173 25.95 24.75 4.29
C LEU A 173 24.44 25.10 4.28
N ILE A 174 23.71 24.95 5.39
CA ILE A 174 22.36 25.57 5.53
C ILE A 174 22.47 27.10 5.52
N GLY A 175 23.68 27.63 5.79
CA GLY A 175 23.98 29.05 5.75
C GLY A 175 24.34 29.62 4.37
N ASP A 176 24.45 28.79 3.33
CA ASP A 176 24.92 29.13 1.98
C ASP A 176 24.03 30.19 1.28
N PRO A 177 24.60 31.13 0.50
CA PRO A 177 23.82 32.10 -0.27
C PRO A 177 22.98 31.50 -1.41
N ASN A 178 23.20 30.24 -1.81
CA ASN A 178 22.45 29.59 -2.89
C ASN A 178 21.35 28.65 -2.35
N PRO A 179 20.05 28.93 -2.60
CA PRO A 179 18.94 28.11 -2.10
C PRO A 179 19.00 26.62 -2.49
N MET A 180 19.63 26.27 -3.64
CA MET A 180 19.78 24.86 -4.02
C MET A 180 20.77 24.09 -3.14
N VAL A 181 21.80 24.76 -2.63
CA VAL A 181 22.76 24.17 -1.69
C VAL A 181 22.09 23.98 -0.33
N VAL A 182 21.35 25.00 0.14
CA VAL A 182 20.56 24.93 1.38
C VAL A 182 19.56 23.78 1.32
N ALA A 183 18.74 23.68 0.27
CA ALA A 183 17.75 22.62 0.14
C ALA A 183 18.35 21.20 0.12
N ASN A 184 19.43 20.98 -0.64
CA ASN A 184 20.12 19.68 -0.68
C ASN A 184 20.80 19.35 0.66
N SER A 185 21.29 20.35 1.40
CA SER A 185 21.89 20.16 2.73
C SER A 185 20.82 19.81 3.78
N VAL A 186 19.64 20.44 3.72
CA VAL A 186 18.49 20.08 4.57
C VAL A 186 18.00 18.67 4.26
N GLN A 187 17.93 18.25 2.98
CA GLN A 187 17.58 16.88 2.61
C GLN A 187 18.54 15.86 3.25
N ALA A 188 19.84 16.09 3.09
CA ALA A 188 20.87 15.22 3.63
C ALA A 188 20.84 15.16 5.18
N LEU A 189 20.59 16.29 5.85
CA LEU A 189 20.47 16.32 7.32
C LEU A 189 19.17 15.69 7.84
N SER A 190 18.07 15.76 7.10
CA SER A 190 16.84 15.01 7.42
C SER A 190 17.08 13.51 7.36
N GLU A 191 17.63 13.03 6.24
CA GLU A 191 17.94 11.62 5.99
C GLU A 191 18.93 11.05 7.02
N ILE A 192 19.96 11.82 7.41
CA ILE A 192 20.87 11.48 8.51
C ILE A 192 20.15 11.46 9.86
N SER A 193 19.24 12.41 10.14
CA SER A 193 18.51 12.47 11.41
C SER A 193 17.43 11.39 11.56
N GLU A 194 16.86 10.92 10.45
CA GLU A 194 15.97 9.76 10.38
C GLU A 194 16.74 8.46 10.61
N THR A 195 17.95 8.35 10.06
CA THR A 195 18.84 7.18 10.18
C THR A 195 19.47 7.06 11.58
N ALA A 196 19.89 8.19 12.17
CA ALA A 196 20.60 8.25 13.45
C ALA A 196 20.05 9.38 14.34
N PRO A 197 18.91 9.17 15.03
CA PRO A 197 18.26 10.21 15.84
C PRO A 197 19.09 10.66 17.04
N GLU A 198 20.03 9.84 17.52
CA GLU A 198 20.94 10.22 18.61
C GLU A 198 21.92 11.34 18.20
N THR A 199 22.30 11.40 16.91
CA THR A 199 23.31 12.34 16.40
C THR A 199 22.77 13.78 16.29
N ARG A 200 21.44 13.98 16.35
CA ARG A 200 20.77 15.31 16.29
C ARG A 200 21.29 16.21 15.15
N ALA A 201 21.52 15.62 13.98
CA ALA A 201 22.24 16.28 12.89
C ALA A 201 21.58 17.58 12.41
N LEU A 202 20.25 17.71 12.55
CA LEU A 202 19.49 18.89 12.16
C LEU A 202 19.11 19.77 13.38
N ILE A 203 19.89 20.81 13.65
CA ILE A 203 19.58 21.81 14.69
C ILE A 203 18.93 23.06 14.05
N ILE A 204 17.60 23.13 14.06
CA ILE A 204 16.87 24.34 13.67
C ILE A 204 16.95 25.38 14.80
N THR A 205 17.81 26.38 14.62
CA THR A 205 17.74 27.62 15.41
C THR A 205 16.75 28.60 14.76
N PRO A 206 16.22 29.61 15.48
CA PRO A 206 15.39 30.67 14.87
C PRO A 206 16.11 31.49 13.79
N ALA A 207 17.45 31.47 13.75
CA ALA A 207 18.23 32.04 12.65
C ALA A 207 18.23 31.12 11.41
N THR A 208 18.40 29.81 11.61
CA THR A 208 18.25 28.78 10.57
C THR A 208 16.84 28.83 9.98
N LEU A 209 15.80 28.83 10.82
CA LEU A 209 14.38 28.93 10.42
C LEU A 209 14.12 30.12 9.48
N LYS A 210 14.64 31.31 9.82
CA LYS A 210 14.51 32.50 8.96
C LYS A 210 15.20 32.34 7.61
N LYS A 211 16.37 31.69 7.54
CA LYS A 211 17.03 31.36 6.26
C LYS A 211 16.19 30.38 5.45
N LEU A 212 15.64 29.32 6.06
CA LEU A 212 14.77 28.35 5.39
C LEU A 212 13.48 29.00 4.84
N LEU A 213 12.84 29.89 5.61
CA LEU A 213 11.64 30.64 5.18
C LEU A 213 11.93 31.74 4.15
N MET A 214 13.20 32.09 3.90
CA MET A 214 13.62 32.89 2.75
C MET A 214 13.87 31.99 1.54
N ALA A 215 14.71 30.96 1.70
CA ALA A 215 15.04 29.98 0.65
C ALA A 215 13.80 29.31 0.06
N LEU A 216 12.76 29.04 0.85
CA LEU A 216 11.48 28.45 0.41
C LEU A 216 10.83 29.18 -0.80
N ASN A 217 11.04 30.48 -0.96
CA ASN A 217 10.49 31.25 -2.08
C ASN A 217 11.34 31.16 -3.35
N GLU A 218 12.65 30.90 -3.22
CA GLU A 218 13.64 30.91 -4.30
C GLU A 218 14.08 29.50 -4.71
N CYS A 219 13.82 28.51 -3.86
CA CYS A 219 14.06 27.08 -4.12
C CYS A 219 13.23 26.56 -5.30
N THR A 220 13.82 25.58 -6.00
CA THR A 220 13.11 24.64 -6.88
C THR A 220 12.06 23.85 -6.11
N GLU A 221 10.97 23.46 -6.78
CA GLU A 221 9.86 22.67 -6.24
C GLU A 221 10.28 21.52 -5.30
N TRP A 222 11.26 20.69 -5.68
CA TRP A 222 11.75 19.55 -4.90
C TRP A 222 12.35 20.00 -3.56
N GLY A 223 13.19 21.03 -3.59
CA GLY A 223 13.75 21.66 -2.41
C GLY A 223 12.70 22.36 -1.53
N ARG A 224 11.57 22.82 -2.10
CA ARG A 224 10.43 23.29 -1.30
C ARG A 224 9.76 22.15 -0.56
N VAL A 225 9.55 20.99 -1.21
CA VAL A 225 8.99 19.80 -0.54
C VAL A 225 9.90 19.40 0.63
N THR A 226 11.21 19.26 0.42
CA THR A 226 12.19 18.98 1.49
C THR A 226 12.05 19.97 2.65
N ILE A 227 12.17 21.28 2.40
CA ILE A 227 12.12 22.31 3.44
C ILE A 227 10.77 22.30 4.17
N LEU A 228 9.66 22.08 3.46
CA LEU A 228 8.33 21.97 4.08
C LEU A 228 8.21 20.71 4.95
N THR A 229 8.70 19.55 4.50
CA THR A 229 8.71 18.34 5.34
C THR A 229 9.47 18.59 6.63
N THR A 230 10.70 19.08 6.56
CA THR A 230 11.51 19.39 7.75
C THR A 230 10.90 20.49 8.65
N LEU A 231 10.13 21.44 8.09
CA LEU A 231 9.37 22.43 8.86
C LEU A 231 8.09 21.89 9.50
N ALA A 232 7.58 20.75 9.05
CA ALA A 232 6.44 20.06 9.68
C ALA A 232 6.86 19.30 10.94
N ASP A 233 8.10 18.82 10.96
CA ASP A 233 8.64 18.00 12.05
C ASP A 233 9.30 18.89 13.15
N TYR A 234 9.43 20.20 12.88
CA TYR A 234 9.91 21.21 13.83
C TYR A 234 8.80 21.66 14.81
N PRO A 235 8.92 21.42 16.12
CA PRO A 235 8.01 21.99 17.12
C PRO A 235 8.34 23.47 17.34
N ALA A 236 7.47 24.37 16.87
CA ALA A 236 7.61 25.80 17.12
C ALA A 236 7.51 26.13 18.62
N SER A 237 8.35 27.04 19.10
CA SER A 237 8.49 27.35 20.53
C SER A 237 7.59 28.50 21.01
N ASP A 238 7.09 29.33 20.09
CA ASP A 238 6.13 30.42 20.36
C ASP A 238 4.94 30.37 19.38
N VAL A 239 3.79 30.85 19.82
CA VAL A 239 2.59 31.05 19.00
C VAL A 239 2.89 32.02 17.85
N LYS A 240 3.72 33.05 18.09
CA LYS A 240 4.13 34.01 17.05
C LYS A 240 5.08 33.41 16.01
N GLU A 241 5.91 32.45 16.41
CA GLU A 241 6.77 31.69 15.50
C GLU A 241 5.91 30.77 14.62
N SER A 242 4.96 30.07 15.25
CA SER A 242 3.95 29.26 14.57
C SER A 242 3.16 30.09 13.54
N GLU A 243 2.70 31.28 13.92
CA GLU A 243 1.99 32.23 13.06
C GLU A 243 2.86 32.69 11.89
N HIS A 244 4.11 33.07 12.13
CA HIS A 244 5.04 33.49 11.08
C HIS A 244 5.34 32.37 10.07
N ILE A 245 5.48 31.11 10.53
CA ILE A 245 5.59 29.94 9.65
C ILE A 245 4.33 29.81 8.78
N CYS A 246 3.13 29.87 9.38
CA CYS A 246 1.87 29.77 8.65
C CYS A 246 1.69 30.86 7.58
N GLU A 247 2.05 32.12 7.89
CA GLU A 247 2.02 33.24 6.94
C GLU A 247 2.97 33.01 5.76
N ARG A 248 4.20 32.57 6.04
CA ARG A 248 5.25 32.38 5.01
C ARG A 248 5.04 31.14 4.15
N VAL A 249 4.33 30.12 4.65
CA VAL A 249 3.97 28.91 3.89
C VAL A 249 2.68 29.09 3.07
N THR A 250 1.76 29.96 3.49
CA THR A 250 0.47 30.21 2.80
C THR A 250 0.58 30.43 1.28
N PRO A 251 1.57 31.18 0.72
CA PRO A 251 1.71 31.34 -0.73
C PRO A 251 1.98 30.04 -1.50
N GLN A 252 2.58 29.03 -0.86
CA GLN A 252 2.92 27.74 -1.50
C GLN A 252 1.66 26.92 -1.85
N PHE A 253 0.51 27.25 -1.26
CA PHE A 253 -0.80 26.71 -1.65
C PHE A 253 -1.21 26.99 -3.10
N GLN A 254 -0.60 27.98 -3.77
CA GLN A 254 -0.86 28.32 -5.17
C GLN A 254 0.17 27.71 -6.15
N HIS A 255 1.06 26.84 -5.66
CA HIS A 255 2.12 26.24 -6.47
C HIS A 255 1.55 25.16 -7.42
N VAL A 256 2.14 25.05 -8.62
CA VAL A 256 1.66 24.12 -9.67
C VAL A 256 1.89 22.65 -9.30
N ASN A 257 3.01 22.35 -8.63
CA ASN A 257 3.33 20.97 -8.20
C ASN A 257 2.47 20.54 -6.99
N PRO A 258 1.64 19.48 -7.12
CA PRO A 258 0.79 18.94 -6.06
C PRO A 258 1.51 18.60 -4.74
N SER A 259 2.75 18.11 -4.83
CA SER A 259 3.55 17.70 -3.66
C SER A 259 3.92 18.89 -2.79
N VAL A 260 4.18 20.06 -3.39
CA VAL A 260 4.45 21.30 -2.65
C VAL A 260 3.19 21.78 -1.92
N VAL A 261 2.01 21.64 -2.54
CA VAL A 261 0.73 21.99 -1.91
C VAL A 261 0.40 21.06 -0.75
N LEU A 262 0.58 19.74 -0.91
CA LEU A 262 0.36 18.77 0.17
C LEU A 262 1.36 18.94 1.33
N ALA A 263 2.64 19.17 1.05
CA ALA A 263 3.63 19.46 2.08
C ALA A 263 3.34 20.80 2.80
N ALA A 264 2.89 21.83 2.09
CA ALA A 264 2.43 23.08 2.71
C ALA A 264 1.21 22.85 3.62
N VAL A 265 0.26 21.99 3.21
CA VAL A 265 -0.88 21.61 4.05
C VAL A 265 -0.43 20.80 5.29
N LYS A 266 0.55 19.88 5.18
CA LYS A 266 1.18 19.19 6.33
C LYS A 266 1.66 20.22 7.37
N VAL A 267 2.52 21.15 6.95
CA VAL A 267 3.10 22.18 7.84
C VAL A 267 2.02 23.01 8.51
N VAL A 268 1.15 23.67 7.72
CA VAL A 268 0.18 24.62 8.28
C VAL A 268 -0.87 23.90 9.14
N PHE A 269 -1.23 22.65 8.85
CA PHE A 269 -2.13 21.86 9.69
C PHE A 269 -1.53 21.47 11.05
N ILE A 270 -0.23 21.15 11.10
CA ILE A 270 0.47 20.84 12.37
C ILE A 270 0.63 22.11 13.20
N HIS A 271 1.17 23.18 12.63
CA HIS A 271 1.36 24.45 13.35
C HIS A 271 0.03 25.10 13.78
N MET A 272 -1.07 24.87 13.05
CA MET A 272 -2.42 25.27 13.46
C MET A 272 -2.85 24.76 14.84
N ARG A 273 -2.27 23.66 15.36
CA ARG A 273 -2.57 23.16 16.72
C ARG A 273 -2.22 24.19 17.82
N MET A 274 -1.28 25.10 17.56
CA MET A 274 -0.81 26.13 18.49
C MET A 274 -1.46 27.51 18.27
N LEU A 275 -2.28 27.69 17.22
CA LEU A 275 -2.85 29.00 16.84
C LEU A 275 -4.21 29.27 17.48
N SER A 276 -4.58 30.56 17.51
CA SER A 276 -5.90 30.98 18.01
C SER A 276 -7.04 30.44 17.11
N PRO A 277 -8.22 30.13 17.68
CA PRO A 277 -9.32 29.50 16.93
C PRO A 277 -9.90 30.37 15.82
N GLU A 278 -9.69 31.70 15.85
CA GLU A 278 -10.10 32.59 14.77
C GLU A 278 -9.15 32.51 13.57
N LEU A 279 -7.82 32.52 13.82
CA LEU A 279 -6.82 32.30 12.78
C LEU A 279 -6.98 30.92 12.14
N VAL A 280 -7.22 29.88 12.94
CA VAL A 280 -7.52 28.52 12.44
C VAL A 280 -8.71 28.56 11.47
N ARG A 281 -9.82 29.22 11.81
CA ARG A 281 -10.96 29.39 10.86
C ARG A 281 -10.61 30.21 9.61
N GLN A 282 -9.65 31.12 9.67
CA GLN A 282 -9.15 31.83 8.49
C GLN A 282 -8.28 30.91 7.60
N TYR A 283 -7.38 30.12 8.18
CA TYR A 283 -6.52 29.21 7.42
C TYR A 283 -7.30 28.02 6.83
N LEU A 284 -8.28 27.45 7.53
CA LEU A 284 -9.16 26.41 6.98
C LEU A 284 -9.90 26.89 5.71
N LYS A 285 -10.34 28.16 5.67
CA LYS A 285 -10.91 28.79 4.46
C LYS A 285 -9.88 28.98 3.33
N LYS A 286 -8.60 29.24 3.66
CA LYS A 286 -7.50 29.34 2.68
C LYS A 286 -7.08 27.98 2.11
N MET A 287 -7.24 26.88 2.86
CA MET A 287 -6.87 25.53 2.42
C MET A 287 -7.92 24.85 1.52
N ALA A 288 -9.20 25.26 1.57
CA ALA A 288 -10.24 24.61 0.77
C ALA A 288 -10.01 24.70 -0.76
N PRO A 289 -9.69 25.87 -1.37
CA PRO A 289 -9.45 25.94 -2.81
C PRO A 289 -8.23 25.12 -3.30
N PRO A 290 -7.07 25.10 -2.61
CA PRO A 290 -5.96 24.19 -2.94
C PRO A 290 -6.33 22.71 -2.89
N LEU A 291 -7.14 22.27 -1.93
CA LEU A 291 -7.61 20.89 -1.89
C LEU A 291 -8.54 20.57 -3.09
N VAL A 292 -9.32 21.54 -3.57
CA VAL A 292 -10.15 21.43 -4.77
C VAL A 292 -9.33 21.36 -6.06
N THR A 293 -8.23 22.12 -6.19
CA THR A 293 -7.36 22.02 -7.38
C THR A 293 -6.59 20.70 -7.44
N LEU A 294 -6.19 20.13 -6.30
CA LEU A 294 -5.59 18.79 -6.23
C LEU A 294 -6.52 17.70 -6.79
N VAL A 295 -7.82 17.76 -6.50
CA VAL A 295 -8.83 16.82 -7.06
C VAL A 295 -9.03 16.99 -8.58
N SER A 296 -8.47 18.04 -9.20
CA SER A 296 -8.48 18.27 -10.65
C SER A 296 -7.18 17.83 -11.36
N SER A 297 -6.24 17.21 -10.66
CA SER A 297 -4.93 16.76 -11.19
C SER A 297 -5.02 15.42 -11.95
N ALA A 298 -3.87 14.82 -12.31
CA ALA A 298 -3.82 13.45 -12.88
C ALA A 298 -4.39 12.40 -11.90
N PRO A 299 -4.97 11.26 -12.35
CA PRO A 299 -5.72 10.34 -11.49
C PRO A 299 -4.93 9.75 -10.31
N GLU A 300 -3.63 9.54 -10.48
CA GLU A 300 -2.72 9.01 -9.46
C GLU A 300 -2.51 10.05 -8.35
N VAL A 301 -2.32 11.32 -8.76
CA VAL A 301 -2.25 12.48 -7.85
C VAL A 301 -3.60 12.70 -7.16
N GLN A 302 -4.71 12.60 -7.88
CA GLN A 302 -6.05 12.67 -7.29
C GLN A 302 -6.21 11.63 -6.19
N TYR A 303 -5.80 10.38 -6.41
CA TYR A 303 -5.90 9.34 -5.40
C TYR A 303 -5.10 9.69 -4.13
N VAL A 304 -3.82 10.08 -4.27
CA VAL A 304 -2.99 10.49 -3.12
C VAL A 304 -3.61 11.69 -2.38
N ALA A 305 -4.10 12.68 -3.12
CA ALA A 305 -4.77 13.86 -2.56
C ALA A 305 -6.07 13.49 -1.82
N LEU A 306 -6.91 12.63 -2.41
CA LEU A 306 -8.16 12.17 -1.80
C LEU A 306 -7.90 11.36 -0.52
N ARG A 307 -6.89 10.48 -0.49
CA ARG A 307 -6.52 9.73 0.73
C ARG A 307 -6.02 10.65 1.86
N ASN A 308 -5.34 11.75 1.53
CA ASN A 308 -4.96 12.80 2.48
C ASN A 308 -6.14 13.70 2.92
N ILE A 309 -7.02 14.06 1.97
CA ILE A 309 -8.26 14.81 2.24
C ILE A 309 -9.16 14.05 3.21
N ASP A 310 -9.24 12.72 3.09
CA ASP A 310 -10.01 11.87 4.01
C ASP A 310 -9.53 12.01 5.47
N LEU A 311 -8.21 11.94 5.71
CA LEU A 311 -7.61 12.16 7.03
C LEU A 311 -7.88 13.58 7.56
N LEU A 312 -7.72 14.60 6.71
CA LEU A 312 -8.02 16.00 7.07
C LEU A 312 -9.49 16.20 7.43
N LEU A 313 -10.42 15.51 6.76
CA LEU A 313 -11.85 15.55 7.05
C LEU A 313 -12.23 14.77 8.32
N GLN A 314 -11.56 13.65 8.61
CA GLN A 314 -11.70 12.96 9.90
C GLN A 314 -11.28 13.87 11.07
N ALA A 315 -10.28 14.74 10.87
CA ALA A 315 -9.78 15.67 11.89
C ALA A 315 -10.56 17.00 11.98
N LYS A 316 -11.04 17.51 10.84
CA LYS A 316 -11.75 18.79 10.69
C LYS A 316 -12.81 18.68 9.57
N PRO A 317 -14.04 18.24 9.86
CA PRO A 317 -15.07 18.02 8.83
C PRO A 317 -15.54 19.31 8.12
N ASP A 318 -15.36 20.48 8.74
CA ASP A 318 -15.85 21.76 8.22
C ASP A 318 -15.18 22.23 6.91
N ILE A 319 -13.95 21.77 6.62
CA ILE A 319 -13.07 22.35 5.57
C ILE A 319 -13.76 22.39 4.20
N LEU A 320 -14.38 21.28 3.79
CA LEU A 320 -14.93 21.09 2.44
C LEU A 320 -16.46 21.05 2.43
N SER A 321 -17.11 21.49 3.52
CA SER A 321 -18.57 21.49 3.73
C SER A 321 -19.42 22.14 2.62
N LYS A 322 -18.79 22.97 1.76
CA LYS A 322 -19.43 23.65 0.62
C LYS A 322 -19.16 22.99 -0.74
N GLU A 323 -18.04 22.28 -0.90
CA GLU A 323 -17.47 21.95 -2.22
C GLU A 323 -17.84 20.54 -2.71
N LEU A 324 -19.02 20.03 -2.31
CA LEU A 324 -19.45 18.66 -2.59
C LEU A 324 -19.37 18.28 -4.09
N ARG A 325 -19.72 19.22 -4.98
CA ARG A 325 -19.75 19.03 -6.44
C ARG A 325 -18.39 18.71 -7.07
N VAL A 326 -17.29 19.05 -6.39
CA VAL A 326 -15.92 18.72 -6.85
C VAL A 326 -15.64 17.22 -6.73
N PHE A 327 -16.30 16.55 -5.77
CA PHE A 327 -16.11 15.13 -5.49
C PHE A 327 -17.00 14.20 -6.32
N PHE A 328 -17.84 14.74 -7.20
CA PHE A 328 -18.62 13.91 -8.13
C PHE A 328 -17.69 13.10 -9.05
N CYS A 329 -18.07 11.85 -9.30
CA CYS A 329 -17.36 10.88 -10.12
C CYS A 329 -17.66 11.14 -11.60
N LYS A 330 -16.62 11.20 -12.43
CA LYS A 330 -16.74 11.25 -13.88
C LYS A 330 -16.70 9.81 -14.41
N TYR A 331 -17.34 9.57 -15.55
CA TYR A 331 -17.27 8.27 -16.23
C TYR A 331 -15.83 7.80 -16.49
N ASN A 332 -14.92 8.74 -16.80
CA ASN A 332 -13.50 8.47 -17.07
C ASN A 332 -12.62 8.33 -15.79
N ASP A 333 -13.17 8.50 -14.59
CA ASP A 333 -12.38 8.37 -13.35
C ASP A 333 -12.10 6.87 -13.05
N PRO A 334 -10.86 6.46 -12.74
CA PRO A 334 -10.56 5.08 -12.37
C PRO A 334 -11.32 4.60 -11.12
N PRO A 335 -11.61 3.29 -10.98
CA PRO A 335 -12.41 2.77 -9.86
C PRO A 335 -11.87 3.16 -8.46
N TYR A 336 -10.55 3.16 -8.28
CA TYR A 336 -9.91 3.58 -7.02
C TYR A 336 -10.11 5.08 -6.70
N VAL A 337 -10.28 5.94 -7.71
CA VAL A 337 -10.66 7.35 -7.55
C VAL A 337 -12.15 7.46 -7.20
N LYS A 338 -13.02 6.76 -7.95
CA LYS A 338 -14.47 6.73 -7.70
C LYS A 338 -14.82 6.30 -6.27
N LEU A 339 -14.24 5.18 -5.80
CA LEU A 339 -14.47 4.65 -4.46
C LEU A 339 -14.06 5.63 -3.35
N GLN A 340 -12.92 6.32 -3.49
CA GLN A 340 -12.46 7.27 -2.48
C GLN A 340 -13.23 8.60 -2.51
N LYS A 341 -13.60 9.10 -3.70
CA LYS A 341 -14.51 10.25 -3.87
C LYS A 341 -15.83 10.01 -3.14
N LEU A 342 -16.42 8.84 -3.36
CA LEU A 342 -17.69 8.43 -2.77
C LEU A 342 -17.64 8.36 -1.23
N GLU A 343 -16.54 7.84 -0.65
CA GLU A 343 -16.36 7.87 0.81
C GLU A 343 -16.26 9.30 1.36
N ILE A 344 -15.54 10.19 0.67
CA ILE A 344 -15.43 11.61 1.01
C ILE A 344 -16.78 12.33 0.88
N MET A 345 -17.60 12.00 -0.13
CA MET A 345 -18.96 12.54 -0.28
C MET A 345 -19.84 12.21 0.93
N VAL A 346 -19.77 11.00 1.48
CA VAL A 346 -20.45 10.62 2.73
C VAL A 346 -19.92 11.42 3.93
N ARG A 347 -18.59 11.60 4.04
CA ARG A 347 -17.99 12.43 5.11
C ARG A 347 -18.42 13.90 5.03
N ILE A 348 -18.54 14.48 3.84
CA ILE A 348 -18.96 15.87 3.59
C ILE A 348 -20.50 16.06 3.67
N ALA A 349 -21.30 15.00 3.54
CA ALA A 349 -22.77 15.06 3.50
C ALA A 349 -23.38 15.87 4.67
N ASN A 350 -24.21 16.86 4.34
CA ASN A 350 -24.86 17.80 5.28
C ASN A 350 -26.35 17.97 4.93
N GLU A 351 -27.17 18.42 5.89
CA GLU A 351 -28.62 18.64 5.76
C GLU A 351 -29.04 19.53 4.56
N LYS A 352 -28.13 20.37 4.04
CA LYS A 352 -28.39 21.26 2.90
C LYS A 352 -28.01 20.66 1.54
N ASN A 353 -27.23 19.57 1.54
CA ASN A 353 -26.58 19.03 0.36
C ASN A 353 -27.01 17.57 0.07
N TYR A 354 -27.65 16.88 1.01
CA TYR A 354 -27.96 15.45 0.90
C TYR A 354 -28.88 15.10 -0.28
N GLU A 355 -29.73 16.03 -0.75
CA GLU A 355 -30.61 15.79 -1.89
C GLU A 355 -29.81 15.66 -3.20
N GLN A 356 -28.85 16.56 -3.44
CA GLN A 356 -27.93 16.48 -4.59
C GLN A 356 -27.02 15.25 -4.49
N LEU A 357 -26.64 14.85 -3.27
CA LEU A 357 -25.90 13.61 -3.04
C LEU A 357 -26.74 12.36 -3.34
N LEU A 358 -28.02 12.35 -2.96
CA LEU A 358 -28.89 11.19 -3.13
C LEU A 358 -29.29 10.96 -4.60
N SER A 359 -29.52 12.04 -5.37
CA SER A 359 -29.73 11.92 -6.82
C SER A 359 -28.51 11.34 -7.52
N GLU A 360 -27.32 11.84 -7.19
CA GLU A 360 -26.05 11.40 -7.75
C GLU A 360 -25.74 9.92 -7.39
N LEU A 361 -25.95 9.53 -6.11
CA LEU A 361 -25.78 8.14 -5.67
C LEU A 361 -26.79 7.18 -6.31
N LYS A 362 -28.00 7.65 -6.68
CA LYS A 362 -28.98 6.84 -7.42
C LYS A 362 -28.54 6.61 -8.87
N GLU A 363 -27.85 7.55 -9.50
CA GLU A 363 -27.23 7.33 -10.82
C GLU A 363 -26.01 6.39 -10.72
N TYR A 364 -25.17 6.53 -9.69
CA TYR A 364 -24.04 5.62 -9.48
C TYR A 364 -24.47 4.16 -9.21
N ALA A 365 -25.63 3.96 -8.58
CA ALA A 365 -26.22 2.64 -8.37
C ALA A 365 -26.81 1.99 -9.66
N LEU A 366 -26.72 2.68 -10.80
CA LEU A 366 -27.09 2.18 -12.13
C LEU A 366 -25.86 2.01 -13.05
N GLU A 367 -24.63 2.17 -12.55
CA GLU A 367 -23.42 1.81 -13.29
C GLU A 367 -23.26 0.27 -13.42
N VAL A 368 -22.30 -0.16 -14.26
CA VAL A 368 -22.02 -1.58 -14.54
C VAL A 368 -20.97 -2.19 -13.59
N ASP A 369 -20.20 -1.36 -12.88
CA ASP A 369 -19.17 -1.80 -11.92
C ASP A 369 -19.83 -2.25 -10.61
N MET A 370 -19.84 -3.58 -10.38
CA MET A 370 -20.45 -4.21 -9.20
C MET A 370 -19.91 -3.66 -7.87
N ASP A 371 -18.60 -3.45 -7.75
CA ASP A 371 -17.98 -3.03 -6.49
C ASP A 371 -18.26 -1.55 -6.22
N PHE A 372 -18.26 -0.72 -7.27
CA PHE A 372 -18.69 0.68 -7.17
C PHE A 372 -20.18 0.79 -6.81
N VAL A 373 -21.06 0.02 -7.45
CA VAL A 373 -22.50 0.00 -7.16
C VAL A 373 -22.79 -0.46 -5.73
N LYS A 374 -22.17 -1.56 -5.26
CA LYS A 374 -22.30 -1.99 -3.85
C LYS A 374 -21.83 -0.88 -2.89
N ARG A 375 -20.72 -0.21 -3.19
CA ARG A 375 -20.24 0.93 -2.36
C ARG A 375 -21.20 2.13 -2.41
N ALA A 376 -21.85 2.41 -3.54
CA ALA A 376 -22.85 3.48 -3.67
C ALA A 376 -24.13 3.20 -2.86
N VAL A 377 -24.67 1.97 -2.93
CA VAL A 377 -25.77 1.52 -2.06
C VAL A 377 -25.40 1.68 -0.58
N LYS A 378 -24.18 1.27 -0.20
CA LYS A 378 -23.65 1.43 1.16
C LYS A 378 -23.54 2.89 1.60
N ALA A 379 -23.17 3.79 0.69
CA ALA A 379 -23.13 5.23 0.93
C ALA A 379 -24.52 5.84 1.14
N ILE A 380 -25.55 5.42 0.39
CA ILE A 380 -26.95 5.82 0.66
C ILE A 380 -27.33 5.42 2.08
N GLY A 381 -26.97 4.21 2.51
CA GLY A 381 -27.15 3.73 3.89
C GLY A 381 -26.44 4.59 4.94
N GLN A 382 -25.16 4.92 4.71
CA GLN A 382 -24.40 5.78 5.62
C GLN A 382 -24.95 7.21 5.69
N VAL A 383 -25.45 7.78 4.58
CA VAL A 383 -26.12 9.09 4.55
C VAL A 383 -27.43 9.05 5.34
N ALA A 384 -28.27 8.02 5.15
CA ALA A 384 -29.50 7.81 5.91
C ALA A 384 -29.25 7.68 7.42
N ILE A 385 -28.15 7.00 7.80
CA ILE A 385 -27.72 6.85 9.20
C ILE A 385 -27.12 8.16 9.76
N LYS A 386 -26.49 8.99 8.93
CA LYS A 386 -25.86 10.25 9.36
C LYS A 386 -26.87 11.40 9.51
N ILE A 387 -27.88 11.46 8.65
CA ILE A 387 -28.84 12.58 8.56
C ILE A 387 -30.27 12.03 8.68
N GLU A 388 -30.91 12.26 9.82
CA GLU A 388 -32.27 11.79 10.10
C GLU A 388 -33.29 12.27 9.07
N ALA A 389 -33.25 13.55 8.69
CA ALA A 389 -34.12 14.13 7.67
C ALA A 389 -33.90 13.58 6.24
N ALA A 390 -32.81 12.84 5.99
CA ALA A 390 -32.56 12.16 4.72
C ALA A 390 -33.12 10.73 4.69
N SER A 391 -33.38 10.11 5.86
CA SER A 391 -33.64 8.68 5.99
C SER A 391 -34.85 8.19 5.17
N GLU A 392 -35.99 8.87 5.24
CA GLU A 392 -37.20 8.54 4.46
C GLU A 392 -36.92 8.54 2.93
N LYS A 393 -36.28 9.59 2.42
CA LYS A 393 -35.93 9.72 1.00
C LYS A 393 -34.91 8.66 0.57
N CYS A 394 -33.95 8.33 1.44
CA CYS A 394 -32.99 7.25 1.19
C CYS A 394 -33.69 5.88 1.16
N VAL A 395 -34.64 5.62 2.06
CA VAL A 395 -35.43 4.38 2.07
C VAL A 395 -36.29 4.26 0.79
N ALA A 396 -36.89 5.35 0.32
CA ALA A 396 -37.59 5.38 -0.96
C ALA A 396 -36.64 5.09 -2.15
N ALA A 397 -35.46 5.72 -2.19
CA ALA A 397 -34.45 5.44 -3.22
C ALA A 397 -33.96 3.98 -3.19
N LEU A 398 -33.82 3.36 -2.01
CA LEU A 398 -33.48 1.95 -1.86
C LEU A 398 -34.60 1.02 -2.34
N GLN A 399 -35.88 1.40 -2.17
CA GLN A 399 -37.02 0.67 -2.76
C GLN A 399 -37.02 0.76 -4.30
N ASP A 400 -36.74 1.93 -4.86
CA ASP A 400 -36.58 2.09 -6.32
C ASP A 400 -35.46 1.16 -6.83
N LEU A 401 -34.32 1.09 -6.13
CA LEU A 401 -33.20 0.22 -6.51
C LEU A 401 -33.56 -1.27 -6.40
N ILE A 402 -34.33 -1.71 -5.39
CA ILE A 402 -34.86 -3.08 -5.34
C ILE A 402 -35.74 -3.38 -6.56
N SER A 403 -36.54 -2.40 -7.01
CA SER A 403 -37.45 -2.60 -8.16
C SER A 403 -36.73 -2.85 -9.49
N THR A 404 -35.42 -2.58 -9.58
CA THR A 404 -34.59 -2.87 -10.77
C THR A 404 -34.32 -4.36 -10.98
N LYS A 405 -34.50 -5.20 -9.94
CA LYS A 405 -34.24 -6.66 -9.95
C LYS A 405 -32.82 -7.05 -10.35
N VAL A 406 -31.81 -6.31 -9.88
CA VAL A 406 -30.40 -6.67 -10.06
C VAL A 406 -29.88 -7.32 -8.76
N ASN A 407 -29.65 -8.64 -8.77
CA ASN A 407 -29.42 -9.46 -7.57
C ASN A 407 -28.37 -8.87 -6.62
N TYR A 408 -27.18 -8.49 -7.13
CA TYR A 408 -26.10 -7.95 -6.31
C TYR A 408 -26.42 -6.58 -5.69
N VAL A 409 -27.35 -5.82 -6.27
CA VAL A 409 -27.89 -4.57 -5.72
C VAL A 409 -28.89 -4.89 -4.61
N VAL A 410 -29.84 -5.78 -4.86
CA VAL A 410 -30.85 -6.22 -3.87
C VAL A 410 -30.18 -6.77 -2.61
N GLN A 411 -29.13 -7.58 -2.77
CA GLN A 411 -28.36 -8.17 -1.67
C GLN A 411 -27.70 -7.10 -0.77
N GLU A 412 -26.95 -6.12 -1.32
CA GLU A 412 -26.36 -5.04 -0.52
C GLU A 412 -27.44 -4.09 0.05
N VAL A 413 -28.54 -3.83 -0.68
CA VAL A 413 -29.66 -3.02 -0.18
C VAL A 413 -30.29 -3.64 1.07
N ILE A 414 -30.42 -4.97 1.15
CA ILE A 414 -30.91 -5.66 2.35
C ILE A 414 -29.95 -5.48 3.54
N VAL A 415 -28.64 -5.58 3.31
CA VAL A 415 -27.62 -5.31 4.34
C VAL A 415 -27.74 -3.88 4.87
N VAL A 416 -27.94 -2.90 3.97
CA VAL A 416 -28.14 -1.48 4.31
C VAL A 416 -29.45 -1.22 5.06
N ILE A 417 -30.58 -1.77 4.60
CA ILE A 417 -31.88 -1.56 5.25
C ILE A 417 -31.88 -2.15 6.66
N LYS A 418 -31.22 -3.29 6.90
CA LYS A 418 -30.99 -3.83 8.25
C LYS A 418 -30.33 -2.77 9.17
N ASP A 419 -29.27 -2.10 8.72
CA ASP A 419 -28.57 -1.11 9.54
C ASP A 419 -29.32 0.23 9.66
N ILE A 420 -30.17 0.59 8.70
CA ILE A 420 -31.13 1.70 8.84
C ILE A 420 -32.20 1.35 9.91
N LEU A 421 -32.82 0.17 9.84
CA LEU A 421 -33.83 -0.29 10.80
C LEU A 421 -33.27 -0.45 12.23
N ARG A 422 -31.96 -0.73 12.37
CA ARG A 422 -31.25 -0.74 13.67
C ARG A 422 -31.05 0.65 14.28
N LYS A 423 -31.29 1.73 13.53
CA LYS A 423 -31.28 3.11 14.03
C LYS A 423 -32.68 3.73 14.08
N TYR A 424 -33.50 3.47 13.06
CA TYR A 424 -34.84 4.03 12.87
C TYR A 424 -35.87 2.90 12.69
N PRO A 425 -36.41 2.33 13.79
CA PRO A 425 -37.32 1.18 13.75
C PRO A 425 -38.74 1.49 13.23
N GLY A 426 -38.97 2.68 12.66
CA GLY A 426 -40.28 3.09 12.11
C GLY A 426 -40.52 2.69 10.65
N TYR A 427 -39.48 2.33 9.88
CA TYR A 427 -39.59 2.05 8.44
C TYR A 427 -40.04 0.61 8.12
N GLU A 428 -41.06 0.12 8.82
CA GLU A 428 -41.49 -1.28 8.75
C GLU A 428 -42.18 -1.67 7.43
N GLY A 429 -42.77 -0.69 6.72
CA GLY A 429 -43.49 -0.90 5.46
C GLY A 429 -42.65 -1.47 4.30
N VAL A 430 -41.32 -1.48 4.43
CA VAL A 430 -40.41 -2.07 3.44
C VAL A 430 -40.35 -3.60 3.54
N ILE A 431 -40.56 -4.15 4.74
CA ILE A 431 -40.30 -5.56 5.06
C ILE A 431 -41.05 -6.54 4.14
N PRO A 432 -42.35 -6.36 3.82
CA PRO A 432 -43.07 -7.26 2.92
C PRO A 432 -42.59 -7.24 1.45
N THR A 433 -41.81 -6.22 1.06
CA THR A 433 -41.16 -6.16 -0.25
C THR A 433 -39.84 -6.92 -0.24
N LEU A 434 -39.07 -6.87 0.86
CA LEU A 434 -37.82 -7.63 1.02
C LEU A 434 -38.07 -9.14 1.03
N CYS A 435 -39.11 -9.59 1.76
CA CYS A 435 -39.45 -11.02 1.87
C CYS A 435 -39.86 -11.68 0.53
N LYS A 436 -40.05 -10.93 -0.56
CA LYS A 436 -40.37 -11.47 -1.90
C LYS A 436 -39.13 -11.85 -2.71
N TYR A 437 -37.95 -11.37 -2.33
CA TYR A 437 -36.69 -11.60 -3.03
C TYR A 437 -35.79 -12.57 -2.24
N ILE A 438 -36.39 -13.39 -1.37
CA ILE A 438 -35.69 -14.25 -0.41
C ILE A 438 -34.92 -15.39 -1.08
N ASP A 439 -35.46 -15.92 -2.17
CA ASP A 439 -34.87 -17.01 -2.96
C ASP A 439 -33.74 -16.55 -3.90
N GLU A 440 -33.56 -15.23 -4.06
CA GLU A 440 -32.56 -14.59 -4.94
C GLU A 440 -31.30 -14.11 -4.15
N LEU A 441 -31.11 -14.60 -2.91
CA LEU A 441 -30.04 -14.16 -2.01
C LEU A 441 -28.92 -15.19 -1.87
N ASP A 442 -27.84 -14.97 -2.61
CA ASP A 442 -26.63 -15.79 -2.55
C ASP A 442 -25.67 -15.32 -1.44
N GLU A 443 -25.52 -14.00 -1.24
CA GLU A 443 -24.50 -13.47 -0.32
C GLU A 443 -24.86 -13.73 1.15
N PRO A 444 -23.99 -14.38 1.96
CA PRO A 444 -24.29 -14.72 3.35
C PRO A 444 -24.55 -13.51 4.24
N THR A 445 -23.93 -12.37 3.93
CA THR A 445 -24.15 -11.10 4.65
C THR A 445 -25.59 -10.59 4.47
N ALA A 446 -26.16 -10.79 3.28
CA ALA A 446 -27.52 -10.41 2.93
C ALA A 446 -28.53 -11.41 3.51
N ARG A 447 -28.28 -12.71 3.39
CA ARG A 447 -29.09 -13.79 4.01
C ARG A 447 -29.19 -13.58 5.52
N GLY A 448 -28.06 -13.47 6.21
CA GLY A 448 -28.00 -13.18 7.66
C GLY A 448 -28.63 -11.84 8.04
N SER A 449 -28.57 -10.82 7.17
CA SER A 449 -29.24 -9.54 7.39
C SER A 449 -30.77 -9.65 7.28
N LEU A 450 -31.31 -10.42 6.32
CA LEU A 450 -32.74 -10.66 6.20
C LEU A 450 -33.26 -11.50 7.37
N ILE A 451 -32.55 -12.56 7.75
CA ILE A 451 -32.88 -13.42 8.91
C ILE A 451 -32.93 -12.58 10.21
N TRP A 452 -32.03 -11.61 10.37
CA TRP A 452 -32.10 -10.66 11.48
C TRP A 452 -33.38 -9.80 11.45
N ILE A 453 -33.76 -9.27 10.28
CA ILE A 453 -35.00 -8.47 10.12
C ILE A 453 -36.22 -9.33 10.45
N VAL A 454 -36.31 -10.56 9.92
CA VAL A 454 -37.43 -11.48 10.17
C VAL A 454 -37.53 -11.79 11.67
N GLY A 455 -36.41 -12.09 12.34
CA GLY A 455 -36.40 -12.38 13.77
C GLY A 455 -36.72 -11.19 14.69
N GLU A 456 -36.33 -9.96 14.34
CA GLU A 456 -36.66 -8.77 15.14
C GLU A 456 -38.14 -8.35 14.95
N TYR A 457 -38.66 -8.38 13.71
CA TYR A 457 -40.01 -7.96 13.35
C TYR A 457 -41.06 -9.10 13.27
N ALA A 458 -40.74 -10.29 13.80
CA ALA A 458 -41.56 -11.51 13.77
C ALA A 458 -43.00 -11.37 14.33
N GLU A 459 -43.30 -10.32 15.08
CA GLU A 459 -44.67 -9.97 15.52
C GLU A 459 -45.57 -9.57 14.34
N LYS A 460 -45.03 -8.79 13.39
CA LYS A 460 -45.77 -8.14 12.30
C LYS A 460 -45.71 -8.91 10.98
N ILE A 461 -44.76 -9.84 10.86
CA ILE A 461 -44.64 -10.79 9.75
C ILE A 461 -45.47 -12.04 10.12
N ASN A 462 -46.42 -12.41 9.26
CA ASN A 462 -47.31 -13.55 9.53
C ASN A 462 -46.69 -14.90 9.15
N ASN A 463 -45.88 -14.94 8.08
CA ASN A 463 -45.20 -16.13 7.54
C ASN A 463 -43.72 -16.25 7.98
N ALA A 464 -43.39 -15.71 9.16
CA ALA A 464 -42.01 -15.71 9.68
C ALA A 464 -41.53 -17.11 10.10
N ASP A 465 -42.46 -17.99 10.46
CA ASP A 465 -42.25 -19.39 10.80
C ASP A 465 -41.97 -20.24 9.55
N GLU A 466 -42.77 -20.10 8.49
CA GLU A 466 -42.50 -20.73 7.19
C GLU A 466 -41.13 -20.33 6.64
N ILE A 467 -40.83 -19.03 6.62
CA ILE A 467 -39.54 -18.48 6.16
C ILE A 467 -38.36 -19.03 6.97
N LEU A 468 -38.46 -19.02 8.31
CA LEU A 468 -37.35 -19.51 9.14
C LEU A 468 -37.22 -21.04 9.09
N SER A 469 -38.28 -21.81 8.84
CA SER A 469 -38.16 -23.26 8.61
C SER A 469 -37.25 -23.57 7.43
N GLY A 470 -37.41 -22.87 6.29
CA GLY A 470 -36.57 -23.09 5.10
C GLY A 470 -35.08 -22.88 5.35
N PHE A 471 -34.69 -21.88 6.15
CA PHE A 471 -33.28 -21.69 6.55
C PHE A 471 -32.80 -22.72 7.59
N VAL A 472 -33.70 -23.29 8.39
CA VAL A 472 -33.38 -24.34 9.37
C VAL A 472 -33.20 -25.70 8.72
N ASP A 473 -33.92 -25.95 7.62
CA ASP A 473 -33.78 -27.17 6.83
C ASP A 473 -32.44 -27.23 6.05
N VAL A 474 -31.80 -26.08 5.82
CA VAL A 474 -30.51 -25.91 5.12
C VAL A 474 -29.38 -25.46 6.07
N PHE A 475 -29.57 -25.60 7.40
CA PHE A 475 -28.70 -24.99 8.41
C PHE A 475 -27.22 -25.43 8.33
N GLU A 476 -26.92 -26.67 7.93
CA GLU A 476 -25.55 -27.21 7.83
C GLU A 476 -24.77 -26.67 6.63
N GLU A 477 -25.46 -26.34 5.52
CA GLU A 477 -24.85 -25.80 4.29
C GLU A 477 -24.58 -24.28 4.39
N GLU A 478 -25.12 -23.63 5.42
CA GLU A 478 -25.02 -22.19 5.67
C GLU A 478 -23.69 -21.77 6.32
N PHE A 479 -23.29 -20.52 6.06
CA PHE A 479 -22.10 -19.95 6.67
C PHE A 479 -22.30 -19.67 8.16
N THR A 480 -21.22 -19.75 8.95
CA THR A 480 -21.24 -19.59 10.41
C THR A 480 -21.89 -18.29 10.90
N GLN A 481 -21.72 -17.18 10.16
CA GLN A 481 -22.41 -15.92 10.46
C GLN A 481 -23.93 -16.03 10.26
N THR A 482 -24.39 -16.72 9.20
CA THR A 482 -25.82 -16.97 8.96
C THR A 482 -26.39 -17.89 10.04
N GLN A 483 -25.72 -19.02 10.33
CA GLN A 483 -26.11 -19.98 11.38
C GLN A 483 -26.36 -19.29 12.73
N LEU A 484 -25.46 -18.40 13.15
CA LEU A 484 -25.61 -17.59 14.37
C LEU A 484 -26.83 -16.65 14.32
N GLN A 485 -27.17 -16.08 13.16
CA GLN A 485 -28.40 -15.29 13.01
C GLN A 485 -29.66 -16.16 12.98
N ILE A 486 -29.66 -17.34 12.35
CA ILE A 486 -30.79 -18.29 12.33
C ILE A 486 -31.14 -18.69 13.76
N LEU A 487 -30.14 -19.18 14.50
CA LEU A 487 -30.27 -19.55 15.92
C LEU A 487 -30.86 -18.38 16.75
N THR A 488 -30.32 -17.18 16.56
CA THR A 488 -30.78 -15.97 17.28
C THR A 488 -32.19 -15.54 16.85
N ALA A 489 -32.57 -15.69 15.58
CA ALA A 489 -33.87 -15.29 15.04
C ALA A 489 -34.98 -16.26 15.44
N VAL A 490 -34.72 -17.58 15.42
CA VAL A 490 -35.68 -18.60 15.84
C VAL A 490 -35.97 -18.51 17.34
N VAL A 491 -34.97 -18.20 18.17
CA VAL A 491 -35.18 -17.91 19.61
C VAL A 491 -36.04 -16.65 19.82
N LYS A 492 -35.84 -15.56 19.05
CA LYS A 492 -36.73 -14.38 19.10
C LYS A 492 -38.15 -14.71 18.65
N LEU A 493 -38.31 -15.45 17.55
CA LEU A 493 -39.62 -15.87 17.03
C LEU A 493 -40.40 -16.64 18.10
N PHE A 494 -39.75 -17.56 18.81
CA PHE A 494 -40.37 -18.30 19.90
C PHE A 494 -40.77 -17.41 21.09
N LEU A 495 -39.90 -16.50 21.53
CA LEU A 495 -40.21 -15.56 22.61
C LEU A 495 -41.37 -14.59 22.27
N LYS A 496 -41.57 -14.29 20.97
CA LYS A 496 -42.67 -13.45 20.46
C LYS A 496 -43.97 -14.24 20.17
N LYS A 497 -43.83 -15.48 19.67
CA LYS A 497 -44.93 -16.37 19.23
C LYS A 497 -44.68 -17.80 19.73
N PRO A 498 -44.90 -18.09 21.03
CA PRO A 498 -44.56 -19.39 21.62
C PRO A 498 -45.47 -20.55 21.16
N SER A 499 -46.70 -20.24 20.71
CA SER A 499 -47.77 -21.24 20.50
C SER A 499 -47.54 -22.23 19.34
N ASN A 500 -46.84 -21.80 18.28
CA ASN A 500 -46.58 -22.62 17.08
C ASN A 500 -45.14 -23.15 17.01
N ASN A 501 -44.19 -22.48 17.66
CA ASN A 501 -42.78 -22.52 17.25
C ASN A 501 -41.87 -23.43 18.10
N GLN A 502 -42.42 -24.21 19.04
CA GLN A 502 -41.63 -25.10 19.89
C GLN A 502 -40.85 -26.15 19.09
N GLY A 503 -41.47 -26.77 18.08
CA GLY A 503 -40.81 -27.77 17.24
C GLY A 503 -39.63 -27.20 16.43
N LEU A 504 -39.77 -25.97 15.91
CA LEU A 504 -38.72 -25.27 15.17
C LEU A 504 -37.51 -24.96 16.07
N VAL A 505 -37.76 -24.47 17.29
CA VAL A 505 -36.68 -24.24 18.29
C VAL A 505 -35.98 -25.54 18.66
N GLN A 506 -36.72 -26.62 18.92
CA GLN A 506 -36.13 -27.90 19.28
C GLN A 506 -35.28 -28.47 18.15
N LYS A 507 -35.73 -28.39 16.89
CA LYS A 507 -34.95 -28.79 15.72
C LYS A 507 -33.64 -27.99 15.61
N VAL A 508 -33.73 -26.66 15.68
CA VAL A 508 -32.54 -25.79 15.64
C VAL A 508 -31.55 -26.09 16.76
N LEU A 509 -32.03 -26.22 18.00
CA LEU A 509 -31.14 -26.48 19.14
C LEU A 509 -30.51 -27.87 19.09
N GLN A 510 -31.17 -28.87 18.49
CA GLN A 510 -30.58 -30.20 18.27
C GLN A 510 -29.46 -30.12 17.22
N VAL A 511 -29.72 -29.61 16.01
CA VAL A 511 -28.70 -29.46 14.95
C VAL A 511 -27.52 -28.57 15.39
N ALA A 512 -27.82 -27.49 16.12
CA ALA A 512 -26.81 -26.56 16.62
C ALA A 512 -25.99 -27.09 17.83
N THR A 513 -26.35 -28.25 18.42
CA THR A 513 -25.58 -28.86 19.53
C THR A 513 -25.03 -30.25 19.25
N GLY A 514 -25.67 -31.05 18.39
CA GLY A 514 -25.17 -32.34 17.93
C GLY A 514 -24.20 -32.18 16.76
N ASP A 515 -24.68 -31.58 15.67
CA ASP A 515 -24.07 -31.71 14.34
C ASP A 515 -23.15 -30.53 13.98
N SER A 516 -23.25 -29.41 14.72
CA SER A 516 -22.42 -28.21 14.50
C SER A 516 -21.04 -28.29 15.14
N ASP A 517 -19.98 -28.37 14.34
CA ASP A 517 -18.57 -28.42 14.80
C ASP A 517 -18.04 -27.13 15.44
N ASN A 518 -18.59 -25.96 15.09
CA ASN A 518 -18.06 -24.67 15.55
C ASN A 518 -18.38 -24.42 17.05
N PRO A 519 -17.37 -24.23 17.92
CA PRO A 519 -17.58 -24.00 19.35
C PRO A 519 -18.47 -22.80 19.70
N ASP A 520 -18.38 -21.66 19.00
CA ASP A 520 -19.21 -20.47 19.31
C ASP A 520 -20.70 -20.75 19.04
N ILE A 521 -21.01 -21.49 17.99
CA ILE A 521 -22.39 -21.89 17.67
C ILE A 521 -22.91 -22.85 18.74
N ARG A 522 -22.10 -23.86 19.09
CA ARG A 522 -22.45 -24.89 20.06
C ARG A 522 -22.64 -24.32 21.48
N ASP A 523 -21.74 -23.47 21.95
CA ASP A 523 -21.84 -22.80 23.24
C ASP A 523 -23.02 -21.84 23.29
N ARG A 524 -23.26 -21.06 22.22
CA ARG A 524 -24.42 -20.16 22.13
C ARG A 524 -25.74 -20.93 22.08
N ALA A 525 -25.78 -22.07 21.41
CA ALA A 525 -26.94 -22.97 21.41
C ALA A 525 -27.18 -23.57 22.81
N TYR A 526 -26.13 -24.00 23.53
CA TYR A 526 -26.26 -24.44 24.92
C TYR A 526 -26.68 -23.31 25.88
N ILE A 527 -26.24 -22.07 25.66
CA ILE A 527 -26.70 -20.90 26.42
C ILE A 527 -28.20 -20.69 26.19
N TYR A 528 -28.67 -20.67 24.93
CA TYR A 528 -30.10 -20.55 24.64
C TYR A 528 -30.91 -21.74 25.18
N TRP A 529 -30.42 -22.98 25.04
CA TRP A 529 -31.08 -24.17 25.59
C TRP A 529 -31.27 -24.05 27.11
N ARG A 530 -30.20 -23.73 27.85
CA ARG A 530 -30.23 -23.57 29.32
C ARG A 530 -31.14 -22.42 29.74
N LEU A 531 -31.12 -21.30 29.00
CA LEU A 531 -31.93 -20.11 29.29
C LEU A 531 -33.43 -20.32 28.98
N LEU A 532 -33.77 -21.16 27.99
CA LEU A 532 -35.15 -21.54 27.65
C LEU A 532 -35.68 -22.72 28.48
N SER A 533 -34.79 -23.52 29.08
CA SER A 533 -35.14 -24.64 29.98
C SER A 533 -35.15 -24.26 31.46
N GLY A 534 -34.83 -23.00 31.80
CA GLY A 534 -34.91 -22.46 33.16
C GLY A 534 -36.35 -22.08 33.56
N ASP A 535 -36.54 -21.78 34.85
CA ASP A 535 -37.86 -21.49 35.41
C ASP A 535 -38.61 -20.32 34.74
N LEU A 536 -39.92 -20.29 34.95
CA LEU A 536 -40.84 -19.37 34.26
C LEU A 536 -40.57 -17.87 34.53
N ASP A 537 -39.86 -17.53 35.60
CA ASP A 537 -39.36 -16.17 35.86
C ASP A 537 -38.02 -15.89 35.15
N VAL A 538 -37.17 -16.91 34.95
CA VAL A 538 -36.01 -16.83 34.05
C VAL A 538 -36.46 -16.64 32.60
N ALA A 539 -37.62 -17.19 32.19
CA ALA A 539 -38.20 -16.88 30.88
C ALA A 539 -38.57 -15.39 30.70
N LYS A 540 -39.01 -14.70 31.76
CA LYS A 540 -39.24 -13.24 31.77
C LYS A 540 -37.92 -12.46 31.74
N VAL A 541 -36.88 -12.96 32.41
CA VAL A 541 -35.52 -12.41 32.32
C VAL A 541 -34.92 -12.64 30.92
N CYS A 542 -35.17 -13.78 30.29
CA CYS A 542 -34.81 -14.11 28.91
C CYS A 542 -35.47 -13.16 27.91
N PHE A 543 -36.78 -12.90 28.08
CA PHE A 543 -37.49 -11.86 27.34
C PHE A 543 -36.81 -10.49 27.53
N ASN A 544 -36.55 -10.06 28.77
CA ASN A 544 -35.90 -8.78 29.07
C ASN A 544 -34.43 -8.67 28.60
N ILE A 545 -33.71 -9.79 28.46
CA ILE A 545 -32.31 -9.82 27.97
C ILE A 545 -32.27 -9.83 26.43
N ILE A 546 -32.98 -10.76 25.79
CA ILE A 546 -32.91 -10.97 24.33
C ILE A 546 -33.69 -9.91 23.55
N LEU A 547 -34.82 -9.44 24.11
CA LEU A 547 -35.62 -8.32 23.60
C LEU A 547 -35.32 -6.99 24.35
N SER A 548 -34.18 -6.89 25.03
CA SER A 548 -33.68 -5.60 25.51
C SER A 548 -33.58 -4.60 24.34
N GLN A 549 -33.95 -3.34 24.60
CA GLN A 549 -33.67 -2.26 23.65
C GLN A 549 -32.16 -2.08 23.57
N LYS A 550 -31.58 -2.51 22.45
CA LYS A 550 -30.14 -2.35 22.17
C LYS A 550 -29.84 -0.87 21.88
N PRO A 551 -28.68 -0.35 22.28
CA PRO A 551 -28.29 1.02 21.96
C PRO A 551 -28.26 1.22 20.44
N ALA A 552 -28.89 2.30 19.97
CA ALA A 552 -28.92 2.64 18.55
C ALA A 552 -27.49 2.90 18.01
N ILE A 553 -27.22 2.46 16.78
CA ILE A 553 -25.92 2.71 16.15
C ILE A 553 -25.79 4.21 15.88
N THR A 554 -24.78 4.84 16.46
CA THR A 554 -24.50 6.26 16.23
C THR A 554 -24.04 6.51 14.79
N THR A 555 -23.02 5.77 14.34
CA THR A 555 -22.44 5.85 12.99
C THR A 555 -22.03 4.48 12.43
N THR A 556 -22.12 4.32 11.11
CA THR A 556 -21.56 3.19 10.33
C THR A 556 -20.47 3.64 9.36
N VAL A 557 -19.95 4.86 9.55
CA VAL A 557 -18.83 5.44 8.80
C VAL A 557 -17.52 4.98 9.44
N THR A 558 -16.62 4.41 8.66
CA THR A 558 -15.29 4.01 9.13
C THR A 558 -14.50 5.23 9.61
N SER A 559 -14.19 5.30 10.90
CA SER A 559 -13.30 6.29 11.51
C SER A 559 -12.05 5.61 12.06
N LEU A 560 -10.88 6.19 11.80
CA LEU A 560 -9.64 5.73 12.41
C LEU A 560 -9.64 6.05 13.92
N PRO A 561 -9.03 5.22 14.78
CA PRO A 561 -8.82 5.55 16.18
C PRO A 561 -8.06 6.87 16.32
N LEU A 562 -8.46 7.73 17.26
CA LEU A 562 -7.94 9.10 17.37
C LEU A 562 -6.41 9.17 17.48
N VAL A 563 -5.78 8.26 18.23
CA VAL A 563 -4.32 8.18 18.36
C VAL A 563 -3.63 7.88 17.03
N LEU A 564 -4.17 6.91 16.26
CA LEU A 564 -3.65 6.58 14.92
C LEU A 564 -3.91 7.72 13.92
N LEU A 565 -5.07 8.39 14.02
CA LEU A 565 -5.37 9.56 13.22
C LEU A 565 -4.36 10.69 13.51
N GLU A 566 -4.04 10.98 14.77
CA GLU A 566 -3.05 12.01 15.11
C GLU A 566 -1.64 11.69 14.59
N GLN A 567 -1.22 10.41 14.65
CA GLN A 567 0.04 9.95 14.05
C GLN A 567 0.04 10.07 12.52
N LEU A 568 -1.07 9.71 11.87
CA LEU A 568 -1.21 9.85 10.41
C LEU A 568 -1.35 11.31 9.95
N LEU A 569 -1.76 12.22 10.83
CA LEU A 569 -1.77 13.66 10.58
C LEU A 569 -0.37 14.30 10.67
N SER A 570 0.53 13.76 11.51
CA SER A 570 1.97 14.08 11.42
C SER A 570 2.64 13.47 10.18
N GLU A 571 2.09 12.39 9.62
CA GLU A 571 2.62 11.67 8.45
C GLU A 571 1.92 12.00 7.11
N LEU A 572 1.21 13.14 7.03
CA LEU A 572 0.57 13.58 5.78
C LEU A 572 1.59 13.71 4.63
N SER A 573 1.13 13.45 3.41
CA SER A 573 1.90 13.33 2.15
C SER A 573 2.87 12.14 2.04
N THR A 574 3.00 11.29 3.06
CA THR A 574 3.79 10.04 2.99
C THR A 574 2.96 8.83 2.53
N LEU A 575 3.61 7.68 2.27
CA LEU A 575 2.93 6.41 1.99
C LEU A 575 1.98 5.96 3.13
N ALA A 576 2.29 6.29 4.40
CA ALA A 576 1.41 5.99 5.53
C ALA A 576 0.05 6.71 5.40
N SER A 577 0.06 7.97 4.97
CA SER A 577 -1.16 8.75 4.69
C SER A 577 -2.00 8.19 3.53
N VAL A 578 -1.39 7.46 2.59
CA VAL A 578 -2.12 6.78 1.50
C VAL A 578 -2.72 5.47 1.98
N TYR A 579 -1.96 4.65 2.71
CA TYR A 579 -2.42 3.35 3.20
C TYR A 579 -3.37 3.42 4.41
N HIS A 580 -3.45 4.56 5.11
CA HIS A 580 -4.15 4.72 6.41
C HIS A 580 -3.66 3.70 7.47
N LYS A 581 -2.35 3.42 7.46
CA LYS A 581 -1.71 2.49 8.39
C LYS A 581 -0.40 3.11 8.90
N PRO A 582 0.03 2.82 10.15
CA PRO A 582 1.29 3.35 10.67
C PRO A 582 2.48 2.77 9.87
N PRO A 583 3.59 3.51 9.73
CA PRO A 583 4.78 3.05 8.99
C PRO A 583 5.24 1.64 9.38
N GLU A 584 5.17 1.30 10.66
CA GLU A 584 5.60 0.01 11.22
C GLU A 584 4.85 -1.21 10.68
N SER A 585 3.69 -1.01 10.06
CA SER A 585 2.88 -2.10 9.47
C SER A 585 3.29 -2.52 8.05
N PHE A 586 4.13 -1.72 7.38
CA PHE A 586 4.60 -1.99 6.01
C PHE A 586 6.11 -1.79 5.85
N VAL A 587 6.72 -0.90 6.63
CA VAL A 587 8.18 -0.87 6.85
C VAL A 587 8.52 -2.00 7.81
N GLY A 588 8.76 -3.19 7.26
CA GLY A 588 9.18 -4.36 8.02
C GLY A 588 10.55 -4.15 8.67
N LYS A 589 10.58 -3.61 9.89
CA LYS A 589 11.76 -3.58 10.77
C LYS A 589 12.25 -5.02 11.00
N GLY A 590 13.23 -5.46 10.22
CA GLY A 590 13.76 -6.82 10.23
C GLY A 590 14.09 -7.29 11.64
N ARG A 591 13.44 -8.38 12.08
CA ARG A 591 13.48 -8.98 13.44
C ARG A 591 13.03 -8.10 14.62
N TYR A 592 13.17 -6.78 14.58
CA TYR A 592 12.85 -5.88 15.71
C TYR A 592 11.40 -5.37 15.77
N GLY A 593 10.61 -5.49 14.69
CA GLY A 593 9.20 -5.05 14.68
C GLY A 593 8.32 -5.79 15.70
N ALA A 594 8.56 -7.08 15.91
CA ALA A 594 7.82 -7.90 16.87
C ALA A 594 8.01 -7.39 18.31
N GLU A 595 9.25 -7.14 18.72
CA GLU A 595 9.54 -6.56 20.05
C GLU A 595 8.89 -5.19 20.25
N ALA A 596 8.87 -4.32 19.23
CA ALA A 596 8.27 -2.99 19.35
C ALA A 596 6.75 -3.08 19.60
N ILE A 597 6.05 -3.88 18.80
CA ILE A 597 4.60 -4.11 18.93
C ILE A 597 4.28 -4.81 20.25
N GLN A 598 5.07 -5.81 20.64
CA GLN A 598 4.88 -6.55 21.88
C GLN A 598 5.18 -5.69 23.12
N ARG A 599 6.20 -4.82 23.07
CA ARG A 599 6.53 -3.85 24.14
C ARG A 599 5.46 -2.77 24.27
N ALA A 600 4.88 -2.30 23.17
CA ALA A 600 3.73 -1.41 23.19
C ALA A 600 2.50 -2.08 23.81
N ALA A 601 2.16 -3.32 23.40
CA ALA A 601 1.05 -4.08 23.97
C ALA A 601 1.26 -4.40 25.46
N ILE A 602 2.48 -4.72 25.90
CA ILE A 602 2.83 -4.90 27.31
C ILE A 602 2.66 -3.58 28.08
N GLN A 603 3.02 -2.44 27.50
CA GLN A 603 2.87 -1.14 28.14
C GLN A 603 1.40 -0.71 28.25
N GLU A 604 0.60 -0.95 27.22
CA GLU A 604 -0.85 -0.75 27.22
C GLU A 604 -1.55 -1.67 28.25
N GLN A 605 -1.21 -2.96 28.29
CA GLN A 605 -1.67 -3.88 29.34
C GLN A 605 -1.28 -3.40 30.75
N ARG A 606 -0.05 -2.91 30.93
CA ARG A 606 0.44 -2.39 32.22
C ARG A 606 -0.28 -1.11 32.65
N GLN A 607 -0.75 -0.31 31.70
CA GLN A 607 -1.57 0.87 31.95
C GLN A 607 -3.01 0.49 32.31
N ASN A 608 -3.63 -0.43 31.55
CA ASN A 608 -4.95 -1.01 31.86
C ASN A 608 -4.98 -1.74 33.23
N LEU A 609 -3.86 -2.35 33.64
CA LEU A 609 -3.67 -2.97 34.96
C LEU A 609 -3.54 -1.93 36.09
N ALA A 610 -3.01 -0.73 35.82
CA ALA A 610 -2.93 0.35 36.80
C ALA A 610 -4.30 1.01 37.05
N GLU A 611 -5.16 1.04 36.04
CA GLU A 611 -6.52 1.60 36.13
C GLU A 611 -7.54 0.65 36.79
N ASN A 612 -7.23 -0.65 36.87
CA ASN A 612 -8.15 -1.68 37.39
C ASN A 612 -7.62 -2.37 38.67
N PRO A 613 -7.84 -1.80 39.88
CA PRO A 613 -7.31 -2.34 41.14
C PRO A 613 -7.85 -3.75 41.51
N ILE A 614 -8.94 -4.19 40.89
CA ILE A 614 -9.51 -5.53 41.07
C ILE A 614 -8.72 -6.59 40.27
N ALA A 615 -8.12 -6.24 39.13
CA ALA A 615 -7.29 -7.17 38.35
C ALA A 615 -5.91 -7.39 39.02
N ALA A 616 -5.33 -6.33 39.58
CA ALA A 616 -4.03 -6.36 40.24
C ALA A 616 -4.02 -7.30 41.47
N SER A 617 -5.11 -7.38 42.24
CA SER A 617 -5.21 -8.25 43.42
C SER A 617 -5.32 -9.73 43.04
N VAL A 618 -6.00 -10.07 41.94
CA VAL A 618 -6.08 -11.44 41.42
C VAL A 618 -4.71 -11.91 40.90
N ALA A 619 -3.99 -11.04 40.18
CA ALA A 619 -2.62 -11.32 39.73
C ALA A 619 -1.64 -11.52 40.91
N ALA A 620 -1.74 -10.70 41.95
CA ALA A 620 -0.92 -10.83 43.17
C ALA A 620 -1.27 -12.07 44.02
N ALA A 621 -2.52 -12.54 43.98
CA ALA A 621 -2.94 -13.78 44.64
C ALA A 621 -2.26 -15.01 43.99
N ALA A 622 -2.10 -15.01 42.67
CA ALA A 622 -1.43 -16.09 41.94
C ALA A 622 0.07 -16.23 42.26
N SER A 623 0.75 -15.15 42.68
CA SER A 623 2.19 -15.18 42.98
C SER A 623 2.56 -15.62 44.41
N ASN A 624 1.59 -15.72 45.33
CA ASN A 624 1.83 -16.04 46.75
C ASN A 624 1.45 -17.47 47.17
N GLY A 625 1.17 -18.36 46.20
CA GLY A 625 0.83 -19.76 46.45
C GLY A 625 2.04 -20.69 46.57
N THR A 626 2.32 -21.16 47.79
CA THR A 626 3.20 -22.31 48.12
C THR A 626 4.63 -22.33 47.56
N ALA A 627 5.62 -22.06 48.42
CA ALA A 627 7.03 -22.33 48.14
C ALA A 627 7.34 -23.85 48.26
N GLY A 628 7.93 -24.45 47.22
CA GLY A 628 8.07 -25.91 47.13
C GLY A 628 9.14 -26.48 46.19
N GLY A 629 10.10 -25.68 45.72
CA GLY A 629 11.34 -26.14 45.09
C GLY A 629 11.32 -26.39 43.57
N SER A 630 11.99 -25.51 42.82
CA SER A 630 12.77 -25.84 41.60
C SER A 630 13.55 -24.60 41.12
N GLN A 631 14.87 -24.59 41.32
CA GLN A 631 15.77 -23.85 40.43
C GLN A 631 16.07 -24.79 39.24
N ASN A 632 15.94 -24.28 38.01
CA ASN A 632 16.61 -24.69 36.75
C ASN A 632 15.79 -24.36 35.47
N ASN A 633 14.47 -24.15 35.55
CA ASN A 633 13.59 -24.02 34.37
C ASN A 633 13.61 -22.64 33.66
N ILE A 634 14.71 -21.89 33.73
CA ILE A 634 14.85 -20.58 33.04
C ILE A 634 15.84 -20.66 31.86
N GLU A 635 16.80 -21.59 31.88
CA GLU A 635 17.84 -21.68 30.83
C GLU A 635 17.38 -22.47 29.58
N ASN A 636 16.34 -23.29 29.69
CA ASN A 636 15.82 -24.14 28.60
C ASN A 636 14.83 -23.44 27.63
N LEU A 637 14.63 -22.12 27.72
CA LEU A 637 13.76 -21.37 26.78
C LEU A 637 14.52 -20.68 25.64
N LEU A 638 15.82 -20.99 25.48
CA LEU A 638 16.71 -20.38 24.48
C LEU A 638 17.00 -21.28 23.28
N ASP A 639 16.51 -22.53 23.27
CA ASP A 639 16.92 -23.55 22.28
C ASP A 639 15.72 -24.38 21.78
N ILE A 640 14.89 -23.76 20.94
CA ILE A 640 13.94 -24.46 20.06
C ILE A 640 14.10 -23.86 18.66
N ASP A 641 14.96 -24.49 17.87
CA ASP A 641 15.14 -24.17 16.45
C ASP A 641 14.03 -24.81 15.58
N PHE A 642 13.93 -24.37 14.33
CA PHE A 642 12.77 -24.57 13.46
C PHE A 642 12.92 -25.79 12.53
N ASP A 643 12.34 -26.94 12.90
CA ASP A 643 12.08 -28.05 11.97
C ASP A 643 10.74 -28.76 12.33
N GLY A 644 10.11 -29.44 11.37
CA GLY A 644 8.71 -29.84 11.46
C GLY A 644 8.36 -31.23 10.94
N ALA A 645 7.74 -32.04 11.80
CA ALA A 645 6.95 -33.22 11.41
C ALA A 645 5.91 -33.59 12.49
N ALA A 646 4.78 -34.15 12.04
CA ALA A 646 3.88 -34.99 12.85
C ALA A 646 4.41 -36.46 12.83
N PRO A 647 3.89 -37.46 13.59
CA PRO A 647 2.58 -37.48 14.26
C PRO A 647 2.49 -38.25 15.62
N ALA A 648 1.25 -38.41 16.09
CA ALA A 648 0.67 -39.58 16.79
C ALA A 648 1.44 -40.35 17.90
N ALA A 649 0.95 -40.16 19.14
CA ALA A 649 0.27 -41.15 19.98
C ALA A 649 0.98 -42.41 20.59
N GLU A 650 0.37 -42.81 21.72
CA GLU A 650 0.47 -44.08 22.48
C GLU A 650 1.71 -44.37 23.36
N SER A 651 1.47 -45.28 24.31
CA SER A 651 2.22 -45.44 25.56
C SER A 651 2.50 -46.90 25.87
N THR A 652 3.70 -47.19 26.38
CA THR A 652 4.01 -48.49 27.02
C THR A 652 5.00 -48.30 28.18
N PRO A 653 4.74 -48.93 29.34
CA PRO A 653 5.73 -49.15 30.37
C PRO A 653 6.04 -50.65 30.55
N ASP A 654 7.31 -51.06 30.45
CA ASP A 654 7.97 -51.75 31.58
C ASP A 654 9.49 -51.97 31.43
N ARG A 655 10.16 -52.04 32.60
CA ARG A 655 11.35 -52.84 32.99
C ARG A 655 12.69 -52.83 32.20
N VAL A 656 13.68 -52.22 32.87
CA VAL A 656 14.92 -52.85 33.42
C VAL A 656 16.07 -53.29 32.48
N ALA A 657 17.28 -52.84 32.88
CA ALA A 657 18.63 -53.36 32.60
C ALA A 657 19.31 -53.04 31.24
N SER A 658 20.44 -52.34 31.36
CA SER A 658 21.53 -52.18 30.38
C SER A 658 22.53 -53.35 30.46
N PRO A 659 23.63 -53.41 29.65
CA PRO A 659 24.03 -52.55 28.54
C PRO A 659 24.50 -53.32 27.27
N MET A 660 25.18 -52.59 26.36
CA MET A 660 26.08 -53.05 25.28
C MET A 660 25.50 -53.32 23.88
N SER A 661 26.32 -52.93 22.91
CA SER A 661 26.23 -53.07 21.45
C SER A 661 27.54 -53.71 20.96
N PRO A 662 27.87 -53.83 19.65
CA PRO A 662 27.04 -53.86 18.43
C PRO A 662 27.37 -55.05 17.49
N SER A 663 26.44 -55.47 16.61
CA SER A 663 26.77 -56.21 15.36
C SER A 663 25.59 -56.29 14.39
N GLY A 664 25.86 -56.26 13.07
CA GLY A 664 24.88 -56.50 12.00
C GLY A 664 24.95 -57.94 11.45
N PRO A 665 24.89 -58.14 10.11
CA PRO A 665 23.63 -58.05 9.36
C PRO A 665 23.39 -59.25 8.40
N SER A 666 22.13 -59.65 8.16
CA SER A 666 21.73 -60.55 7.06
C SER A 666 20.19 -60.54 6.81
N ALA A 667 19.75 -61.11 5.69
CA ALA A 667 18.35 -61.12 5.22
C ALA A 667 17.75 -62.56 5.08
N PRO A 668 16.88 -62.90 4.09
CA PRO A 668 15.42 -63.12 4.19
C PRO A 668 15.04 -64.62 3.92
N PRO A 669 13.84 -65.05 3.43
CA PRO A 669 12.47 -64.50 3.39
C PRO A 669 11.48 -65.35 4.29
N PRO A 670 10.63 -66.34 3.86
CA PRO A 670 9.59 -66.41 2.81
C PRO A 670 8.18 -66.96 3.21
N SER A 671 7.21 -66.85 2.28
CA SER A 671 5.95 -67.66 2.12
C SER A 671 4.78 -67.53 3.15
N GLY A 672 3.50 -67.68 2.77
CA GLY A 672 2.90 -67.70 1.40
C GLY A 672 1.46 -68.30 1.30
N GLY A 673 0.66 -67.80 0.33
CA GLY A 673 -0.61 -68.41 -0.17
C GLY A 673 -1.91 -68.10 0.60
N MET A 674 -3.13 -68.29 0.06
CA MET A 674 -3.59 -68.45 -1.35
C MET A 674 -5.14 -68.33 -1.44
N ALA A 675 -5.70 -68.13 -2.66
CA ALA A 675 -7.13 -68.17 -3.05
C ALA A 675 -7.97 -66.93 -2.64
N ASP A 676 -8.90 -66.38 -3.45
CA ASP A 676 -9.30 -66.62 -4.87
C ASP A 676 -9.91 -65.29 -5.45
N ILE A 677 -10.58 -65.11 -6.61
CA ILE A 677 -11.24 -65.96 -7.63
C ILE A 677 -11.27 -65.27 -9.04
N MET A 678 -12.18 -65.71 -9.92
CA MET A 678 -12.55 -65.25 -11.29
C MET A 678 -12.69 -63.73 -11.55
N GLY A 679 -12.63 -63.24 -12.80
CA GLY A 679 -12.20 -63.89 -14.06
C GLY A 679 -13.12 -63.77 -15.31
N LEU A 680 -12.67 -62.98 -16.31
CA LEU A 680 -12.81 -63.15 -17.78
C LEU A 680 -14.16 -62.90 -18.54
N PHE A 681 -14.05 -62.23 -19.72
CA PHE A 681 -15.06 -61.97 -20.80
C PHE A 681 -16.31 -61.13 -20.40
N ASP A 682 -17.02 -60.38 -21.29
CA ASP A 682 -17.18 -60.39 -22.76
C ASP A 682 -17.58 -58.98 -23.35
N ALA A 683 -17.71 -58.81 -24.68
CA ALA A 683 -18.15 -57.57 -25.40
C ALA A 683 -18.50 -57.81 -26.91
N PRO A 684 -18.96 -56.82 -27.74
CA PRO A 684 -19.49 -55.49 -27.41
C PRO A 684 -20.93 -55.06 -27.87
N PRO A 685 -21.29 -55.03 -29.18
CA PRO A 685 -21.65 -53.83 -29.97
C PRO A 685 -23.18 -53.52 -30.04
N PRO A 686 -23.67 -52.49 -30.80
CA PRO A 686 -23.03 -51.41 -31.57
C PRO A 686 -23.38 -50.02 -30.94
N THR A 687 -23.71 -48.85 -31.54
CA THR A 687 -23.98 -48.21 -32.86
C THR A 687 -23.70 -46.69 -32.71
N THR A 688 -23.46 -45.78 -33.67
CA THR A 688 -22.95 -45.60 -35.07
C THR A 688 -22.81 -44.06 -35.26
N THR A 689 -22.28 -43.39 -36.30
CA THR A 689 -21.95 -43.65 -37.73
C THR A 689 -20.63 -42.93 -38.12
N SER A 690 -20.24 -42.95 -39.41
CA SER A 690 -19.16 -42.14 -40.03
C SER A 690 -19.33 -42.14 -41.58
N PRO A 691 -18.56 -41.38 -42.42
CA PRO A 691 -17.08 -41.38 -42.60
C PRO A 691 -16.48 -39.94 -42.47
N GLY A 692 -15.26 -39.55 -42.88
CA GLY A 692 -14.12 -40.19 -43.59
C GLY A 692 -14.07 -39.95 -45.12
N PRO A 693 -12.95 -40.16 -45.86
CA PRO A 693 -11.59 -40.53 -45.40
C PRO A 693 -10.38 -39.86 -46.13
N GLY A 694 -9.16 -40.02 -45.56
CA GLY A 694 -7.86 -40.02 -46.27
C GLY A 694 -7.03 -38.71 -46.25
N ALA A 695 -5.68 -38.73 -46.24
CA ALA A 695 -4.73 -39.84 -46.02
C ALA A 695 -3.33 -39.30 -45.57
N ALA A 696 -2.49 -40.17 -44.99
CA ALA A 696 -1.08 -39.94 -44.62
C ALA A 696 -0.14 -40.78 -45.55
N PRO A 697 1.21 -40.82 -45.45
CA PRO A 697 2.13 -40.26 -44.43
C PRO A 697 3.42 -39.58 -45.00
N GLY A 698 4.39 -39.22 -44.13
CA GLY A 698 5.75 -38.85 -44.56
C GLY A 698 6.67 -38.36 -43.44
N MET A 699 7.89 -38.91 -43.35
CA MET A 699 8.89 -38.61 -42.30
C MET A 699 10.11 -37.88 -42.89
N GLY A 700 10.69 -36.87 -42.22
CA GLY A 700 12.01 -36.35 -42.61
C GLY A 700 12.45 -34.97 -42.11
N GLY A 701 13.53 -34.95 -41.30
CA GLY A 701 14.64 -33.96 -41.33
C GLY A 701 14.36 -32.45 -41.24
N GLY A 702 14.48 -31.87 -40.04
CA GLY A 702 14.59 -30.42 -39.85
C GLY A 702 16.01 -29.96 -39.54
N MET A 703 16.74 -29.39 -40.52
CA MET A 703 18.04 -28.72 -40.32
C MET A 703 18.38 -27.75 -41.46
N ASN A 704 17.54 -26.73 -41.68
CA ASN A 704 17.89 -25.47 -42.37
C ASN A 704 16.65 -24.56 -42.42
N ASP A 705 16.56 -23.53 -41.57
CA ASP A 705 15.92 -22.25 -41.92
C ASP A 705 16.27 -21.17 -40.87
N LEU A 706 17.39 -20.47 -41.10
CA LEU A 706 17.87 -19.40 -40.20
C LEU A 706 18.63 -18.28 -40.95
N MET A 707 18.28 -18.05 -42.22
CA MET A 707 18.87 -17.01 -43.09
C MET A 707 17.83 -16.36 -44.02
N SER A 708 16.84 -15.68 -43.45
CA SER A 708 15.79 -14.97 -44.22
C SER A 708 15.20 -13.74 -43.50
N GLY A 709 15.94 -13.13 -42.57
CA GLY A 709 15.41 -12.08 -41.66
C GLY A 709 15.89 -10.64 -41.84
N PHE A 710 16.89 -10.35 -42.69
CA PHE A 710 17.50 -9.01 -42.80
C PHE A 710 17.87 -8.63 -44.25
N ALA A 711 16.90 -8.06 -44.98
CA ALA A 711 17.13 -7.29 -46.20
C ALA A 711 15.90 -6.39 -46.48
N GLY A 712 16.08 -5.08 -46.70
CA GLY A 712 14.98 -4.19 -47.12
C GLY A 712 14.83 -2.85 -46.40
N MET A 713 15.93 -2.12 -46.13
CA MET A 713 15.85 -0.70 -45.76
C MET A 713 17.04 0.05 -46.36
N ASP A 714 16.77 1.03 -47.22
CA ASP A 714 17.78 1.84 -47.93
C ASP A 714 17.28 3.29 -48.09
N LEU A 715 18.19 4.25 -48.29
CA LEU A 715 17.97 5.69 -48.10
C LEU A 715 18.64 6.54 -49.19
N SER A 716 17.84 7.20 -50.05
CA SER A 716 18.37 8.13 -51.06
C SER A 716 17.48 9.34 -51.41
N GLY A 717 17.81 10.52 -50.86
CA GLY A 717 17.99 11.75 -51.66
C GLY A 717 16.80 12.45 -52.37
N ASN A 718 15.97 13.16 -51.62
CA ASN A 718 15.74 14.62 -51.74
C ASN A 718 15.41 15.31 -53.11
N SER A 719 14.17 15.78 -53.30
CA SER A 719 13.79 16.89 -54.22
C SER A 719 12.42 17.56 -53.84
N ALA A 720 12.06 18.70 -54.46
CA ALA A 720 11.10 19.71 -53.93
C ALA A 720 9.76 19.90 -54.75
N PRO A 721 8.74 20.68 -54.27
CA PRO A 721 7.34 20.69 -54.77
C PRO A 721 7.02 21.78 -55.83
N PRO A 722 5.89 21.71 -56.58
CA PRO A 722 4.56 22.31 -56.24
C PRO A 722 3.37 21.42 -56.78
N PRO A 723 2.11 21.86 -57.14
CA PRO A 723 1.31 23.08 -56.93
C PRO A 723 -0.16 22.86 -56.41
N PRO A 724 -1.05 23.89 -56.29
CA PRO A 724 -2.44 23.77 -55.77
C PRO A 724 -3.60 24.23 -56.72
N GLY A 725 -4.87 23.96 -56.37
CA GLY A 725 -6.02 24.76 -56.89
C GLY A 725 -7.47 24.25 -56.68
N GLN A 726 -8.35 25.16 -56.18
CA GLN A 726 -9.79 25.35 -56.52
C GLN A 726 -10.83 24.22 -56.18
N GLN A 727 -12.14 24.48 -55.92
CA GLN A 727 -12.95 25.71 -55.78
C GLN A 727 -14.30 25.46 -55.05
N LEU A 728 -14.95 26.53 -54.55
CA LEU A 728 -16.40 26.72 -54.27
C LEU A 728 -17.10 25.80 -53.22
N GLY A 729 -17.96 26.27 -52.30
CA GLY A 729 -18.22 27.64 -51.81
C GLY A 729 -19.69 27.95 -51.47
N HIS A 730 -19.96 28.67 -50.37
CA HIS A 730 -21.02 29.70 -50.30
C HIS A 730 -20.87 30.64 -49.07
N LYS A 731 -21.53 31.81 -49.15
CA LYS A 731 -21.59 32.96 -48.22
C LYS A 731 -23.05 33.47 -48.13
N PRO A 732 -23.42 34.48 -47.31
CA PRO A 732 -22.69 35.24 -46.27
C PRO A 732 -23.28 34.93 -44.86
N VAL A 733 -23.34 35.74 -43.78
CA VAL A 733 -23.04 37.15 -43.36
C VAL A 733 -22.52 37.10 -41.89
N GLU A 734 -22.29 38.12 -41.05
CA GLU A 734 -22.56 39.58 -41.03
C GLU A 734 -21.31 40.38 -40.55
N GLN A 735 -21.41 41.30 -39.57
CA GLN A 735 -20.36 42.28 -39.24
C GLN A 735 -20.33 42.79 -37.78
N LYS A 736 -19.10 42.88 -37.21
CA LYS A 736 -18.45 44.02 -36.50
C LYS A 736 -17.12 43.50 -35.89
N ALA A 737 -15.92 44.10 -36.04
CA ALA A 737 -15.46 45.50 -35.89
C ALA A 737 -15.54 45.97 -34.41
N THR A 738 -14.53 46.55 -33.74
CA THR A 738 -13.23 47.20 -34.10
C THR A 738 -12.23 47.12 -32.90
N SER A 739 -10.90 47.28 -32.98
CA SER A 739 -9.87 47.24 -34.04
C SER A 739 -8.46 47.55 -33.46
N GLY A 740 -7.37 46.98 -34.00
CA GLY A 740 -5.95 47.33 -33.71
C GLY A 740 -5.21 46.24 -32.89
N SER A 741 -3.97 45.80 -33.21
CA SER A 741 -2.70 46.45 -33.61
C SER A 741 -1.89 46.98 -32.40
N ASP A 742 -0.61 46.62 -32.18
CA ASP A 742 0.33 45.77 -32.96
C ASP A 742 1.44 45.17 -32.06
N ASP A 743 2.52 44.66 -32.66
CA ASP A 743 3.83 44.33 -32.08
C ASP A 743 4.01 43.04 -31.25
N LEU A 744 3.95 41.95 -32.02
CA LEU A 744 4.93 40.84 -32.07
C LEU A 744 6.33 41.07 -31.43
N LEU A 745 6.95 39.93 -31.07
CA LEU A 745 8.40 39.65 -31.02
C LEU A 745 9.27 40.41 -30.00
N GLY A 746 9.47 39.77 -28.85
CA GLY A 746 10.57 40.03 -27.93
C GLY A 746 11.07 38.74 -27.26
N LEU A 747 11.91 37.97 -27.98
CA LEU A 747 12.98 37.04 -27.53
C LEU A 747 12.81 36.38 -26.14
N PHE A 748 12.62 35.06 -25.97
CA PHE A 748 13.42 33.93 -26.51
C PHE A 748 14.94 34.11 -26.34
#